data_AF-R0JUP7-F1
#
_entry.id   AF-R0JUP7-F1
#
_cell.length_a   1.000
_cell.length_b   1.000
_cell.length_c   1.000
_cell.angle_alpha   90.00
_cell.angle_beta   90.00
_cell.angle_gamma   90.00
#
_symmetry.space_group_name_H-M   'P 1'
#
loop_
_entity.id
_entity.type
_entity.pdbx_description
1 polymer ?
#
loop_
_entity_poly.entity_id
_entity_poly.type
_entity_poly.pdbx_seq_one_letter_code
_entity_poly.pdbx_strand_id
1 'polypeptide(L)'
;MGFDYALVHLKYTIPPAVLLTWLYRPFYTKLDAYKVVFLVLVAILSTIPWDSYLIRTGIWSYPGHVIVGPKLYDIPLEEVFFFFIQTYNTSLLYLLLTRPTFQPVYLRIESGPSRNSWRATKLAGQVFLLGLIAWGWRRVQEGGEGTYTGLILIWACPFLLLLWSLAYQFIVMLPLTNTALPILLPTLYLWIVDTLALRRGTWVISVGTKYAVHVWDGLEIEEALFFFVTNTLIVFGQLAFDNALAVLYTFPGLFADPSLLPSPAVLMRALLTPSSKYDAARLQGLDEAVLRLKRKSRSFYLASATFPGPLRADLLLLYSFCRVADDLVDNASDADEAKAWIAKLRKFLSNVYSDKVAPSTMHAQVCEDFPLGTQSALLQLPAAKLSPQPLEELLQGFEMDLAFDQGPLIKTTEDLRLYSERVAGTVAQMCIELIFCWYPSTMSAEEQRSIVAAGNNMGVALQYVNIARDIGVDAKIGRVYLPLKWLSDAGLRYDDVLQRPSQAKLESLRKQLLHDAFSLYETTKDAIERLPAEARGPIRVAVESYMEIGRVLRQDKFKIKAGRATVPKLRRIMVAWTTLNLPDNYTDETTFLDHLQRNPRLQPYEFWSLMADATVIVQHLASVIIFCCCFIAIIHGRVSPVAVVGWASLCTVLAWFLWDHWMGQEFKAVASVPLTPAPEPETGEAVPRASQSLSPRAKQRLATAKSAVLIYAALLGLSPILKSLTRSTTSDSIWALSTWLLMMNVAFFDYTAGTDAHL
;
A
#
# COMPACT_ATOMS: atom_id res chain seq x y z
N MET A 1 -35.79 -17.16 15.01
CA MET A 1 -34.94 -15.95 15.07
C MET A 1 -34.38 -15.75 13.68
N GLY A 2 -34.61 -14.60 13.05
CA GLY A 2 -34.24 -14.26 11.67
C GLY A 2 -32.76 -14.11 11.37
N PHE A 3 -31.89 -14.96 11.91
CA PHE A 3 -30.43 -14.78 11.79
C PHE A 3 -29.72 -15.82 10.94
N ASP A 4 -30.44 -16.81 10.40
CA ASP A 4 -29.81 -17.94 9.72
C ASP A 4 -28.98 -17.51 8.51
N TYR A 5 -29.46 -16.53 7.71
CA TYR A 5 -28.66 -16.03 6.59
C TYR A 5 -27.42 -15.25 7.07
N ALA A 6 -27.59 -14.36 8.07
CA ALA A 6 -26.45 -13.65 8.68
C ALA A 6 -25.41 -14.63 9.28
N LEU A 7 -25.85 -15.76 9.85
CA LEU A 7 -24.98 -16.80 10.39
C LEU A 7 -24.20 -17.53 9.29
N VAL A 8 -24.77 -17.70 8.08
CA VAL A 8 -24.02 -18.23 6.93
C VAL A 8 -22.84 -17.32 6.63
N HIS A 9 -23.03 -16.00 6.60
CA HIS A 9 -21.93 -15.06 6.36
C HIS A 9 -20.87 -15.12 7.46
N LEU A 10 -21.29 -15.05 8.73
CA LEU A 10 -20.40 -15.10 9.88
C LEU A 10 -19.53 -16.36 9.89
N LYS A 11 -20.10 -17.49 9.47
CA LYS A 11 -19.40 -18.79 9.49
C LYS A 11 -18.57 -19.05 8.24
N TYR A 12 -19.03 -18.59 7.07
CA TYR A 12 -18.49 -19.06 5.80
C TYR A 12 -17.92 -17.97 4.89
N THR A 13 -18.43 -16.74 4.87
CA THR A 13 -17.93 -15.72 3.94
C THR A 13 -17.03 -14.67 4.59
N ILE A 14 -17.27 -14.33 5.86
CA ILE A 14 -16.46 -13.39 6.63
C ILE A 14 -15.09 -13.99 7.02
N PRO A 15 -14.97 -15.25 7.48
CA PRO A 15 -13.66 -15.79 7.86
C PRO A 15 -12.64 -15.84 6.71
N PRO A 16 -13.00 -16.25 5.47
CA PRO A 16 -12.11 -16.09 4.32
C PRO A 16 -11.74 -14.63 4.04
N ALA A 17 -12.66 -13.68 4.22
CA ALA A 17 -12.36 -12.26 4.04
C ALA A 17 -11.31 -11.78 5.04
N VAL A 18 -11.49 -12.07 6.32
CA VAL A 18 -10.51 -11.73 7.37
C VAL A 18 -9.15 -12.36 7.07
N LEU A 19 -9.12 -13.64 6.68
CA LEU A 19 -7.89 -14.35 6.33
C LEU A 19 -7.19 -13.73 5.12
N LEU A 20 -7.92 -13.48 4.03
CA LEU A 20 -7.37 -12.89 2.81
C LEU A 20 -6.90 -11.46 3.05
N THR A 21 -7.63 -10.66 3.82
CA THR A 21 -7.20 -9.31 4.23
C THR A 21 -5.90 -9.38 5.02
N TRP A 22 -5.79 -10.29 5.99
CA TRP A 22 -4.56 -10.47 6.77
C TRP A 22 -3.38 -10.91 5.90
N LEU A 23 -3.59 -11.87 5.00
CA LEU A 23 -2.56 -12.36 4.08
C LEU A 23 -2.10 -11.28 3.09
N TYR A 24 -3.03 -10.47 2.58
CA TYR A 24 -2.76 -9.45 1.56
C TYR A 24 -2.31 -8.10 2.13
N ARG A 25 -2.60 -7.81 3.40
CA ARG A 25 -2.23 -6.57 4.11
C ARG A 25 -0.83 -6.03 3.77
N PRO A 26 0.26 -6.81 3.80
CA PRO A 26 1.61 -6.30 3.49
C PRO A 26 1.80 -5.79 2.06
N PHE A 27 0.92 -6.15 1.12
CA PHE A 27 1.00 -5.74 -0.29
C PHE A 27 0.00 -4.64 -0.65
N TYR A 28 -0.87 -4.27 0.29
CA TYR A 28 -2.01 -3.41 0.06
C TYR A 28 -1.59 -2.01 -0.38
N THR A 29 -2.15 -1.53 -1.49
CA THR A 29 -1.94 -0.17 -1.97
C THR A 29 -3.26 0.59 -2.10
N LYS A 30 -3.19 1.93 -2.15
CA LYS A 30 -4.35 2.79 -2.43
C LYS A 30 -5.02 2.44 -3.77
N LEU A 31 -4.23 2.03 -4.75
CA LEU A 31 -4.73 1.61 -6.07
C LEU A 31 -5.52 0.30 -5.97
N ASP A 32 -5.05 -0.66 -5.17
CA ASP A 32 -5.77 -1.91 -4.90
C ASP A 32 -7.10 -1.65 -4.17
N ALA A 33 -7.10 -0.74 -3.20
CA ALA A 33 -8.30 -0.27 -2.52
C ALA A 33 -9.32 0.29 -3.51
N TYR A 34 -8.87 1.20 -4.38
CA TYR A 34 -9.68 1.82 -5.41
C TYR A 34 -10.28 0.78 -6.36
N LYS A 35 -9.50 -0.20 -6.82
CA LYS A 35 -9.97 -1.31 -7.66
C LYS A 35 -11.07 -2.13 -6.99
N VAL A 36 -10.85 -2.55 -5.74
CA VAL A 36 -11.80 -3.39 -4.99
C VAL A 36 -13.09 -2.63 -4.73
N VAL A 37 -13.01 -1.39 -4.24
CA VAL A 37 -14.19 -0.55 -3.98
C VAL A 37 -14.96 -0.30 -5.27
N PHE A 38 -14.27 0.01 -6.37
CA PHE A 38 -14.92 0.22 -7.67
C PHE A 38 -15.71 -1.02 -8.11
N LEU A 39 -15.11 -2.22 -8.04
CA LEU A 39 -15.81 -3.45 -8.44
C LEU A 39 -16.95 -3.83 -7.50
N VAL A 40 -16.81 -3.60 -6.19
CA VAL A 40 -17.90 -3.79 -5.22
C VAL A 40 -19.09 -2.90 -5.57
N LEU A 41 -18.85 -1.63 -5.87
CA LEU A 41 -19.91 -0.69 -6.28
C LEU A 41 -20.58 -1.14 -7.58
N VAL A 42 -19.80 -1.53 -8.58
CA VAL A 42 -20.33 -2.05 -9.86
C VAL A 42 -21.16 -3.31 -9.61
N ALA A 43 -20.67 -4.25 -8.81
CA ALA A 43 -21.38 -5.50 -8.50
C ALA A 43 -22.75 -5.21 -7.90
N ILE A 44 -22.80 -4.46 -6.79
CA ILE A 44 -24.05 -4.12 -6.08
C ILE A 44 -25.02 -3.36 -7.00
N LEU A 45 -24.55 -2.32 -7.69
CA LEU A 45 -25.43 -1.52 -8.56
C LEU A 45 -25.99 -2.33 -9.74
N SER A 46 -25.21 -3.27 -10.26
CA SER A 46 -25.61 -4.12 -11.39
C SER A 46 -26.56 -5.25 -11.00
N THR A 47 -26.56 -5.69 -9.74
CA THR A 47 -27.39 -6.81 -9.27
C THR A 47 -28.75 -6.34 -8.76
N ILE A 48 -28.85 -5.12 -8.19
CA ILE A 48 -30.11 -4.59 -7.64
C ILE A 48 -31.32 -4.75 -8.58
N PRO A 49 -31.28 -4.35 -9.87
CA PRO A 49 -32.44 -4.49 -10.74
C PRO A 49 -32.82 -5.95 -11.02
N TRP A 50 -31.82 -6.82 -11.10
CA TRP A 50 -31.98 -8.24 -11.40
C TRP A 50 -32.54 -9.01 -10.20
N ASP A 51 -31.95 -8.83 -9.01
CA ASP A 51 -32.44 -9.44 -7.76
C ASP A 51 -33.86 -8.99 -7.45
N SER A 52 -34.13 -7.68 -7.55
CA SER A 52 -35.47 -7.12 -7.33
C SER A 52 -36.50 -7.79 -8.24
N TYR A 53 -36.13 -8.04 -9.51
CA TYR A 53 -36.99 -8.74 -10.46
C TYR A 53 -37.23 -10.19 -10.07
N LEU A 54 -36.19 -10.94 -9.70
CA LEU A 54 -36.31 -12.33 -9.28
C LEU A 54 -37.19 -12.51 -8.05
N ILE A 55 -37.07 -11.60 -7.08
CA ILE A 55 -37.86 -11.61 -5.85
C ILE A 55 -39.33 -11.28 -6.16
N ARG A 56 -39.58 -10.24 -6.96
CA ARG A 56 -40.95 -9.83 -7.32
C ARG A 56 -41.70 -10.84 -8.18
N THR A 57 -40.98 -11.61 -8.99
CA THR A 57 -41.54 -12.67 -9.84
C THR A 57 -41.68 -14.01 -9.11
N GLY A 58 -41.27 -14.08 -7.84
CA GLY A 58 -41.33 -15.31 -7.03
C GLY A 58 -40.38 -16.40 -7.53
N ILE A 59 -39.39 -16.04 -8.35
CA ILE A 59 -38.31 -16.95 -8.73
C ILE A 59 -37.44 -17.19 -7.51
N TRP A 60 -37.06 -16.11 -6.82
CA TRP A 60 -36.28 -16.17 -5.60
C TRP A 60 -37.12 -15.78 -4.38
N SER A 61 -37.05 -16.55 -3.30
CA SER A 61 -37.77 -16.25 -2.07
C SER A 61 -36.91 -16.47 -0.81
N TYR A 62 -37.11 -15.57 0.15
CA TYR A 62 -36.47 -15.61 1.46
C TYR A 62 -37.54 -15.73 2.54
N PRO A 63 -37.62 -16.86 3.26
CA PRO A 63 -38.57 -16.98 4.35
C PRO A 63 -38.32 -15.90 5.42
N GLY A 64 -39.38 -15.23 5.89
CA GLY A 64 -39.23 -14.11 6.83
C GLY A 64 -38.58 -14.47 8.17
N HIS A 65 -38.46 -15.76 8.50
CA HIS A 65 -37.86 -16.25 9.73
C HIS A 65 -36.35 -16.54 9.63
N VAL A 66 -35.73 -16.42 8.45
CA VAL A 66 -34.28 -16.62 8.21
C VAL A 66 -33.51 -15.31 7.96
N ILE A 67 -34.22 -14.20 7.68
CA ILE A 67 -33.64 -12.87 7.44
C ILE A 67 -33.86 -11.91 8.62
N VAL A 68 -32.94 -10.97 8.80
CA VAL A 68 -32.86 -10.03 9.94
C VAL A 68 -33.98 -8.98 9.86
N GLY A 69 -34.50 -8.71 8.66
CA GLY A 69 -35.69 -7.88 8.43
C GLY A 69 -35.50 -6.68 7.50
N PRO A 70 -34.39 -5.90 7.55
CA PRO A 70 -34.19 -4.78 6.64
C PRO A 70 -34.02 -5.22 5.19
N LYS A 71 -34.61 -4.46 4.26
CA LYS A 71 -34.55 -4.72 2.82
C LYS A 71 -34.18 -3.46 2.04
N LEU A 72 -33.48 -3.63 0.93
CA LEU A 72 -33.16 -2.60 -0.06
C LEU A 72 -33.85 -3.00 -1.38
N TYR A 73 -34.88 -2.25 -1.81
CA TYR A 73 -35.67 -2.60 -3.01
C TYR A 73 -36.18 -4.06 -3.04
N ASP A 74 -36.75 -4.54 -1.92
CA ASP A 74 -37.23 -5.92 -1.71
C ASP A 74 -36.12 -6.98 -1.45
N ILE A 75 -34.86 -6.62 -1.63
CA ILE A 75 -33.69 -7.49 -1.42
C ILE A 75 -33.27 -7.46 0.05
N PRO A 76 -33.14 -8.61 0.75
CA PRO A 76 -32.57 -8.65 2.10
C PRO A 76 -31.18 -8.03 2.16
N LEU A 77 -30.83 -7.30 3.23
CA LEU A 77 -29.50 -6.71 3.38
C LEU A 77 -28.38 -7.76 3.36
N GLU A 78 -28.65 -8.97 3.81
CA GLU A 78 -27.74 -10.10 3.77
C GLU A 78 -27.38 -10.47 2.33
N GLU A 79 -28.33 -10.41 1.41
CA GLU A 79 -28.08 -10.66 -0.02
C GLU A 79 -27.24 -9.53 -0.64
N VAL A 80 -27.54 -8.27 -0.30
CA VAL A 80 -26.67 -7.14 -0.72
C VAL A 80 -25.25 -7.31 -0.17
N PHE A 81 -25.13 -7.80 1.07
CA PHE A 81 -23.85 -8.11 1.68
C PHE A 81 -23.15 -9.30 1.02
N PHE A 82 -23.89 -10.29 0.51
CA PHE A 82 -23.34 -11.40 -0.27
C PHE A 82 -22.55 -10.90 -1.48
N PHE A 83 -23.14 -10.00 -2.29
CA PHE A 83 -22.43 -9.42 -3.43
C PHE A 83 -21.20 -8.60 -3.01
N PHE A 84 -21.28 -7.89 -1.88
CA PHE A 84 -20.13 -7.19 -1.29
C PHE A 84 -19.01 -8.18 -0.95
N ILE A 85 -19.30 -9.19 -0.14
CA ILE A 85 -18.29 -10.08 0.46
C ILE A 85 -17.72 -11.06 -0.57
N GLN A 86 -18.52 -11.53 -1.53
CA GLN A 86 -18.04 -12.31 -2.67
C GLN A 86 -17.06 -11.49 -3.51
N THR A 87 -17.44 -10.28 -3.92
CA THR A 87 -16.59 -9.40 -4.73
C THR A 87 -15.29 -9.08 -4.02
N TYR A 88 -15.36 -8.82 -2.71
CA TYR A 88 -14.19 -8.57 -1.87
C TYR A 88 -13.25 -9.79 -1.80
N ASN A 89 -13.77 -10.96 -1.44
CA ASN A 89 -12.99 -12.20 -1.34
C ASN A 89 -12.32 -12.58 -2.66
N THR A 90 -13.10 -12.62 -3.74
CA THR A 90 -12.60 -12.99 -5.07
C THR A 90 -11.56 -11.97 -5.56
N SER A 91 -11.77 -10.68 -5.28
CA SER A 91 -10.79 -9.64 -5.61
C SER A 91 -9.50 -9.76 -4.82
N LEU A 92 -9.54 -10.00 -3.50
CA LEU A 92 -8.33 -10.17 -2.70
C LEU A 92 -7.55 -11.42 -3.10
N LEU A 93 -8.24 -12.53 -3.38
CA LEU A 93 -7.60 -13.74 -3.88
C LEU A 93 -6.94 -13.49 -5.24
N TYR A 94 -7.62 -12.80 -6.15
CA TYR A 94 -7.05 -12.38 -7.44
C TYR A 94 -5.78 -11.55 -7.23
N LEU A 95 -5.82 -10.53 -6.38
CA LEU A 95 -4.68 -9.64 -6.12
C LEU A 95 -3.49 -10.41 -5.52
N LEU A 96 -3.75 -11.34 -4.61
CA LEU A 96 -2.71 -12.20 -4.01
C LEU A 96 -2.03 -13.09 -5.07
N LEU A 97 -2.82 -13.73 -5.94
CA LEU A 97 -2.32 -14.64 -6.97
C LEU A 97 -1.61 -13.90 -8.11
N THR A 98 -2.00 -12.65 -8.40
CA THR A 98 -1.44 -11.86 -9.50
C THR A 98 -0.20 -11.06 -9.12
N ARG A 99 0.05 -10.77 -7.83
CA ARG A 99 1.16 -9.92 -7.38
C ARG A 99 2.56 -10.32 -7.93
N PRO A 100 2.94 -11.61 -7.98
CA PRO A 100 4.22 -12.02 -8.55
C PRO A 100 4.37 -11.69 -10.04
N THR A 101 3.26 -11.63 -10.78
CA THR A 101 3.23 -11.45 -12.23
C THR A 101 3.45 -9.98 -12.58
N PHE A 102 4.43 -9.71 -13.44
CA PHE A 102 4.61 -8.38 -14.04
C PHE A 102 3.77 -8.30 -15.32
N GLN A 103 2.56 -7.77 -15.22
CA GLN A 103 1.54 -7.81 -16.27
C GLN A 103 1.94 -7.18 -17.63
N PRO A 104 2.75 -6.09 -17.69
CA PRO A 104 3.13 -5.48 -18.97
C PRO A 104 3.73 -6.42 -20.02
N VAL A 105 4.44 -7.49 -19.62
CA VAL A 105 5.05 -8.44 -20.56
C VAL A 105 4.04 -9.34 -21.27
N TYR A 106 2.76 -9.26 -20.91
CA TYR A 106 1.67 -10.00 -21.54
C TYR A 106 0.89 -9.16 -22.57
N LEU A 107 1.20 -7.86 -22.70
CA LEU A 107 0.67 -7.03 -23.79
C LEU A 107 1.24 -7.52 -25.14
N ARG A 108 0.41 -7.53 -26.19
CA ARG A 108 0.79 -7.99 -27.53
C ARG A 108 0.28 -7.03 -28.60
N ILE A 109 1.04 -6.94 -29.68
CA ILE A 109 0.67 -6.13 -30.85
C ILE A 109 -0.13 -7.01 -31.81
N GLU A 110 -1.29 -6.53 -32.25
CA GLU A 110 -2.06 -7.17 -33.34
C GLU A 110 -1.53 -6.71 -34.71
N SER A 111 -0.35 -7.17 -35.09
CA SER A 111 0.24 -6.91 -36.41
C SER A 111 0.70 -8.20 -37.09
N GLY A 112 0.84 -8.17 -38.41
CA GLY A 112 1.38 -9.28 -39.19
C GLY A 112 0.54 -10.58 -39.17
N PRO A 113 1.17 -11.77 -39.26
CA PRO A 113 0.49 -13.05 -39.46
C PRO A 113 -0.36 -13.50 -38.25
N SER A 114 -0.06 -13.04 -37.03
CA SER A 114 -0.84 -13.35 -35.83
C SER A 114 -2.16 -12.58 -35.74
N ARG A 115 -2.32 -11.50 -36.51
CA ARG A 115 -3.52 -10.64 -36.48
C ARG A 115 -4.81 -11.42 -36.73
N ASN A 116 -4.78 -12.36 -37.67
CA ASN A 116 -5.95 -13.19 -37.99
C ASN A 116 -6.29 -14.16 -36.86
N SER A 117 -5.29 -14.74 -36.19
CA SER A 117 -5.49 -15.61 -35.03
C SER A 117 -6.10 -14.86 -33.84
N TRP A 118 -5.61 -13.64 -33.56
CA TRP A 118 -6.16 -12.80 -32.50
C TRP A 118 -7.59 -12.35 -32.78
N ARG A 119 -7.87 -11.92 -34.02
CA ARG A 119 -9.23 -11.59 -34.45
C ARG A 119 -10.17 -12.78 -34.35
N ALA A 120 -9.72 -13.96 -34.79
CA ALA A 120 -10.51 -15.19 -34.68
C ALA A 120 -10.81 -15.54 -33.23
N THR A 121 -9.82 -15.42 -32.32
CA THR A 121 -10.00 -15.66 -30.88
C THR A 121 -11.00 -14.68 -30.27
N LYS A 122 -10.87 -13.38 -30.59
CA LYS A 122 -11.80 -12.35 -30.15
C LYS A 122 -13.22 -12.66 -30.64
N LEU A 123 -13.38 -12.89 -31.94
CA LEU A 123 -14.67 -13.18 -32.58
C LEU A 123 -15.29 -14.47 -32.03
N ALA A 124 -14.50 -15.52 -31.81
CA ALA A 124 -14.99 -16.78 -31.26
C ALA A 124 -15.64 -16.57 -29.88
N GLY A 125 -14.99 -15.83 -28.98
CA GLY A 125 -15.58 -15.51 -27.68
C GLY A 125 -16.79 -14.57 -27.79
N GLN A 126 -16.78 -13.61 -28.71
CA GLN A 126 -17.94 -12.73 -28.96
C GLN A 126 -19.16 -13.51 -29.48
N VAL A 127 -18.96 -14.38 -30.47
CA VAL A 127 -20.01 -15.24 -31.03
C VAL A 127 -20.55 -16.20 -29.98
N PHE A 128 -19.66 -16.80 -29.18
CA PHE A 128 -20.06 -17.68 -28.08
C PHE A 128 -20.95 -16.94 -27.06
N LEU A 129 -20.52 -15.76 -26.59
CA LEU A 129 -21.28 -14.97 -25.62
C LEU A 129 -22.59 -14.42 -26.20
N LEU A 130 -22.61 -13.99 -27.46
CA LEU A 130 -23.84 -13.61 -28.17
C LEU A 130 -24.81 -14.79 -28.31
N GLY A 131 -24.29 -15.99 -28.56
CA GLY A 131 -25.07 -17.23 -28.57
C GLY A 131 -25.71 -17.51 -27.22
N LEU A 132 -24.97 -17.34 -26.11
CA LEU A 132 -25.51 -17.48 -24.76
C LEU A 132 -26.59 -16.44 -24.43
N ILE A 133 -26.41 -15.18 -24.85
CA ILE A 133 -27.43 -14.12 -24.69
C ILE A 133 -28.70 -14.49 -25.46
N ALA A 134 -28.57 -14.88 -26.73
CA ALA A 134 -29.70 -15.27 -27.57
C ALA A 134 -30.43 -16.50 -27.03
N TRP A 135 -29.67 -17.49 -26.54
CA TRP A 135 -30.23 -18.68 -25.91
C TRP A 135 -30.94 -18.34 -24.60
N GLY A 136 -30.33 -17.52 -23.74
CA GLY A 136 -30.95 -17.07 -22.50
C GLY A 136 -32.24 -16.29 -22.75
N TRP A 137 -32.22 -15.37 -23.73
CA TRP A 137 -33.40 -14.61 -24.16
C TRP A 137 -34.55 -15.53 -24.59
N ARG A 138 -34.25 -16.55 -25.39
CA ARG A 138 -35.24 -17.55 -25.79
C ARG A 138 -35.85 -18.29 -24.59
N ARG A 139 -35.04 -18.68 -23.60
CA ARG A 139 -35.52 -19.36 -22.38
C ARG A 139 -36.40 -18.48 -21.50
N VAL A 140 -36.14 -17.17 -21.46
CA VAL A 140 -36.99 -16.23 -20.75
C VAL A 140 -38.31 -16.02 -21.48
N GLN A 141 -38.32 -15.99 -22.82
CA GLN A 141 -39.55 -15.88 -23.61
C GLN A 141 -40.45 -17.13 -23.54
N GLU A 142 -39.86 -18.32 -23.48
CA GLU A 142 -40.60 -19.59 -23.39
C GLU A 142 -41.38 -19.74 -22.06
N GLY A 143 -40.97 -19.02 -21.00
CA GLY A 143 -41.76 -18.85 -19.77
C GLY A 143 -42.01 -20.13 -18.95
N GLY A 144 -40.96 -20.88 -18.63
CA GLY A 144 -41.05 -22.17 -17.93
C GLY A 144 -39.69 -22.72 -17.50
N GLU A 145 -39.42 -24.00 -17.80
CA GLU A 145 -38.19 -24.68 -17.41
C GLU A 145 -36.95 -24.00 -18.04
N GLY A 146 -35.98 -23.62 -17.20
CA GLY A 146 -34.77 -22.92 -17.64
C GLY A 146 -34.88 -21.40 -17.71
N THR A 147 -36.04 -20.81 -17.36
CA THR A 147 -36.18 -19.35 -17.26
C THR A 147 -35.17 -18.75 -16.28
N TYR A 148 -34.87 -19.42 -15.15
CA TYR A 148 -33.85 -18.93 -14.21
C TYR A 148 -32.44 -18.91 -14.83
N THR A 149 -32.06 -19.99 -15.53
CA THR A 149 -30.80 -20.02 -16.30
C THR A 149 -30.74 -18.89 -17.32
N GLY A 150 -31.85 -18.66 -18.05
CA GLY A 150 -31.95 -17.60 -19.03
C GLY A 150 -31.75 -16.21 -18.43
N LEU A 151 -32.32 -15.95 -17.25
CA LEU A 151 -32.15 -14.69 -16.52
C LEU A 151 -30.71 -14.47 -16.05
N ILE A 152 -30.00 -15.51 -15.61
CA ILE A 152 -28.56 -15.41 -15.28
C ILE A 152 -27.77 -14.99 -16.52
N LEU A 153 -28.01 -15.64 -17.67
CA LEU A 153 -27.24 -15.39 -18.89
C LEU A 153 -27.52 -14.03 -19.52
N ILE A 154 -28.77 -13.60 -19.60
CA ILE A 154 -29.11 -12.27 -20.16
C ILE A 154 -28.54 -11.14 -19.30
N TRP A 155 -28.44 -11.34 -17.98
CA TRP A 155 -27.85 -10.35 -17.09
C TRP A 155 -26.32 -10.32 -17.20
N ALA A 156 -25.65 -11.46 -17.08
CA ALA A 156 -24.19 -11.51 -16.98
C ALA A 156 -23.45 -11.47 -18.32
N CYS A 157 -23.96 -12.16 -19.35
CA CYS A 157 -23.24 -12.30 -20.62
C CYS A 157 -23.01 -10.97 -21.36
N PRO A 158 -23.88 -9.94 -21.29
CA PRO A 158 -23.56 -8.62 -21.88
C PRO A 158 -22.31 -7.98 -21.26
N PHE A 159 -22.13 -8.07 -19.94
CA PHE A 159 -20.92 -7.58 -19.27
C PHE A 159 -19.70 -8.43 -19.65
N LEU A 160 -19.83 -9.75 -19.67
CA LEU A 160 -18.75 -10.64 -20.13
C LEU A 160 -18.37 -10.35 -21.59
N LEU A 161 -19.35 -10.07 -22.46
CA LEU A 161 -19.12 -9.73 -23.86
C LEU A 161 -18.32 -8.44 -23.98
N LEU A 162 -18.67 -7.42 -23.19
CA LEU A 162 -17.93 -6.16 -23.13
C LEU A 162 -16.50 -6.39 -22.63
N LEU A 163 -16.34 -7.04 -21.48
CA LEU A 163 -15.04 -7.30 -20.85
C LEU A 163 -14.13 -8.16 -21.75
N TRP A 164 -14.68 -9.21 -22.37
CA TRP A 164 -13.98 -10.01 -23.36
C TRP A 164 -13.55 -9.14 -24.55
N SER A 165 -14.46 -8.36 -25.12
CA SER A 165 -14.17 -7.54 -26.30
C SER A 165 -13.04 -6.52 -26.06
N LEU A 166 -12.89 -6.06 -24.82
CA LEU A 166 -11.88 -5.10 -24.40
C LEU A 166 -10.56 -5.74 -23.92
N ALA A 167 -10.62 -6.90 -23.27
CA ALA A 167 -9.46 -7.49 -22.57
C ALA A 167 -9.12 -8.94 -22.96
N TYR A 168 -9.69 -9.49 -24.04
CA TYR A 168 -9.49 -10.89 -24.44
C TYR A 168 -8.00 -11.32 -24.51
N GLN A 169 -7.10 -10.47 -24.99
CA GLN A 169 -5.67 -10.80 -25.07
C GLN A 169 -5.08 -11.06 -23.69
N PHE A 170 -5.39 -10.19 -22.73
CA PHE A 170 -4.95 -10.33 -21.35
C PHE A 170 -5.55 -11.58 -20.70
N ILE A 171 -6.84 -11.83 -20.92
CA ILE A 171 -7.56 -13.00 -20.41
C ILE A 171 -6.94 -14.31 -20.90
N VAL A 172 -6.53 -14.37 -22.17
CA VAL A 172 -5.97 -15.60 -22.77
C VAL A 172 -4.47 -15.75 -22.50
N MET A 173 -3.71 -14.66 -22.40
CA MET A 173 -2.24 -14.71 -22.25
C MET A 173 -1.75 -14.84 -20.82
N LEU A 174 -2.51 -14.31 -19.84
CA LEU A 174 -2.09 -14.41 -18.46
C LEU A 174 -2.10 -15.87 -17.98
N PRO A 175 -1.20 -16.25 -17.05
CA PRO A 175 -1.16 -17.60 -16.52
C PRO A 175 -2.50 -18.00 -15.90
N LEU A 176 -2.84 -19.31 -15.94
CA LEU A 176 -4.08 -19.82 -15.33
C LEU A 176 -4.18 -19.54 -13.82
N THR A 177 -3.05 -19.31 -13.15
CA THR A 177 -3.01 -18.86 -11.75
C THR A 177 -3.63 -17.47 -11.55
N ASN A 178 -3.67 -16.65 -12.60
CA ASN A 178 -4.16 -15.27 -12.58
C ASN A 178 -5.58 -15.16 -13.15
N THR A 179 -6.04 -16.18 -13.89
CA THR A 179 -7.33 -16.17 -14.60
C THR A 179 -8.25 -17.26 -14.05
N ALA A 180 -7.96 -18.53 -14.34
CA ALA A 180 -8.82 -19.65 -13.94
C ALA A 180 -8.85 -19.89 -12.43
N LEU A 181 -7.71 -19.86 -11.74
CA LEU A 181 -7.63 -20.17 -10.31
C LEU A 181 -8.47 -19.20 -9.42
N PRO A 182 -8.38 -17.86 -9.60
CA PRO A 182 -9.23 -16.94 -8.84
C PRO A 182 -10.72 -17.01 -9.21
N ILE A 183 -11.09 -17.68 -10.31
CA ILE A 183 -12.50 -17.99 -10.63
C ILE A 183 -12.92 -19.29 -9.94
N LEU A 184 -12.16 -20.36 -10.18
CA LEU A 184 -12.52 -21.72 -9.77
C LEU A 184 -12.50 -21.90 -8.26
N LEU A 185 -11.49 -21.36 -7.56
CA LEU A 185 -11.35 -21.57 -6.11
C LEU A 185 -12.53 -20.97 -5.31
N PRO A 186 -12.91 -19.70 -5.48
CA PRO A 186 -14.08 -19.16 -4.79
C PRO A 186 -15.39 -19.76 -5.31
N THR A 187 -15.47 -20.16 -6.58
CA THR A 187 -16.66 -20.84 -7.13
C THR A 187 -16.89 -22.18 -6.43
N LEU A 188 -15.88 -23.05 -6.38
CA LEU A 188 -15.96 -24.35 -5.70
C LEU A 188 -16.21 -24.19 -4.21
N TYR A 189 -15.65 -23.16 -3.58
CA TYR A 189 -15.93 -22.85 -2.19
C TYR A 189 -17.40 -22.47 -1.98
N LEU A 190 -17.94 -21.57 -2.80
CA LEU A 190 -19.32 -21.13 -2.70
C LEU A 190 -20.32 -22.24 -3.03
N TRP A 191 -20.00 -23.16 -3.95
CA TRP A 191 -20.79 -24.37 -4.18
C TRP A 191 -20.97 -25.20 -2.91
N ILE A 192 -19.91 -25.35 -2.11
CA ILE A 192 -19.98 -26.06 -0.82
C ILE A 192 -20.81 -25.27 0.19
N VAL A 193 -20.61 -23.95 0.28
CA VAL A 193 -21.34 -23.08 1.22
C VAL A 193 -22.84 -23.08 0.91
N ASP A 194 -23.20 -22.95 -0.37
CA ASP A 194 -24.58 -22.96 -0.85
C ASP A 194 -25.27 -24.30 -0.56
N THR A 195 -24.61 -25.42 -0.86
CA THR A 195 -25.12 -26.76 -0.51
C THR A 195 -25.45 -26.87 0.99
N LEU A 196 -24.61 -26.28 1.85
CA LEU A 196 -24.82 -26.28 3.30
C LEU A 196 -25.96 -25.35 3.75
N ALA A 197 -26.19 -24.24 3.03
CA ALA A 197 -27.26 -23.28 3.30
C ALA A 197 -28.63 -23.78 2.80
N LEU A 198 -28.69 -24.36 1.60
CA LEU A 198 -29.91 -24.97 1.04
C LEU A 198 -30.41 -26.13 1.91
N ARG A 199 -29.52 -26.98 2.41
CA ARG A 199 -29.87 -28.05 3.37
C ARG A 199 -30.48 -27.53 4.69
N ARG A 200 -30.29 -26.24 5.00
CA ARG A 200 -30.84 -25.55 6.18
C ARG A 200 -32.09 -24.73 5.86
N GLY A 201 -32.51 -24.65 4.61
CA GLY A 201 -33.69 -23.88 4.17
C GLY A 201 -33.50 -22.37 4.21
N THR A 202 -32.26 -21.87 4.07
CA THR A 202 -31.95 -20.43 4.20
C THR A 202 -32.56 -19.58 3.07
N TRP A 203 -32.72 -20.14 1.87
CA TRP A 203 -33.51 -19.58 0.78
C TRP A 203 -34.12 -20.71 -0.05
N VAL A 204 -35.18 -20.39 -0.80
CA VAL A 204 -35.88 -21.34 -1.66
C VAL A 204 -36.12 -20.68 -3.02
N ILE A 205 -35.90 -21.46 -4.07
CA ILE A 205 -36.11 -21.02 -5.45
C ILE A 205 -37.27 -21.85 -6.02
N SER A 206 -38.15 -21.21 -6.80
CA SER A 206 -39.43 -21.81 -7.17
C SER A 206 -39.28 -23.02 -8.10
N VAL A 207 -40.07 -24.06 -7.79
CA VAL A 207 -40.20 -25.27 -8.59
C VAL A 207 -40.92 -24.90 -9.90
N GLY A 208 -40.29 -25.17 -11.05
CA GLY A 208 -40.87 -24.93 -12.39
C GLY A 208 -40.08 -23.97 -13.28
N THR A 209 -39.13 -23.21 -12.74
CA THR A 209 -38.27 -22.29 -13.53
C THR A 209 -36.85 -22.81 -13.78
N LYS A 210 -36.52 -23.98 -13.21
CA LYS A 210 -35.23 -24.66 -13.26
C LYS A 210 -35.29 -26.00 -13.96
N TYR A 211 -34.14 -26.49 -14.45
CA TYR A 211 -33.99 -27.78 -15.10
C TYR A 211 -34.09 -29.00 -14.15
N ALA A 212 -34.11 -28.78 -12.83
CA ALA A 212 -34.05 -29.84 -11.82
C ALA A 212 -32.81 -30.77 -11.94
N VAL A 213 -31.77 -30.31 -12.65
CA VAL A 213 -30.48 -31.01 -12.77
C VAL A 213 -29.58 -30.60 -11.62
N HIS A 214 -29.03 -31.60 -10.93
CA HIS A 214 -28.15 -31.39 -9.78
C HIS A 214 -26.72 -31.77 -10.16
N VAL A 215 -25.76 -30.92 -9.79
CA VAL A 215 -24.32 -31.23 -9.90
C VAL A 215 -23.95 -32.30 -8.87
N TRP A 216 -24.47 -32.16 -7.66
CA TRP A 216 -24.51 -33.18 -6.62
C TRP A 216 -25.70 -32.94 -5.68
N ASP A 217 -25.90 -33.83 -4.71
CA ASP A 217 -27.00 -33.75 -3.75
C ASP A 217 -27.03 -32.43 -2.96
N GLY A 218 -28.00 -31.58 -3.27
CA GLY A 218 -28.19 -30.25 -2.68
C GLY A 218 -27.52 -29.08 -3.42
N LEU A 219 -26.99 -29.28 -4.63
CA LEU A 219 -26.48 -28.21 -5.50
C LEU A 219 -27.08 -28.33 -6.91
N GLU A 220 -27.93 -27.38 -7.27
CA GLU A 220 -28.54 -27.29 -8.60
C GLU A 220 -27.57 -26.68 -9.62
N ILE A 221 -27.75 -27.03 -10.89
CA ILE A 221 -26.88 -26.55 -11.98
C ILE A 221 -26.95 -25.03 -12.15
N GLU A 222 -28.10 -24.41 -11.89
CA GLU A 222 -28.26 -22.96 -11.98
C GLU A 222 -27.48 -22.20 -10.90
N GLU A 223 -27.47 -22.69 -9.66
CA GLU A 223 -26.64 -22.13 -8.58
C GLU A 223 -25.16 -22.29 -8.91
N ALA A 224 -24.78 -23.47 -9.39
CA ALA A 224 -23.41 -23.74 -9.80
C ALA A 224 -22.96 -22.76 -10.91
N LEU A 225 -23.84 -22.52 -11.90
CA LEU A 225 -23.64 -21.55 -12.97
C LEU A 225 -23.58 -20.12 -12.43
N PHE A 226 -24.47 -19.73 -11.53
CA PHE A 226 -24.51 -18.39 -10.94
C PHE A 226 -23.19 -18.04 -10.26
N PHE A 227 -22.67 -18.90 -9.36
CA PHE A 227 -21.39 -18.64 -8.69
C PHE A 227 -20.21 -18.64 -9.66
N PHE A 228 -20.22 -19.50 -10.68
CA PHE A 228 -19.16 -19.53 -11.70
C PHE A 228 -19.14 -18.23 -12.51
N VAL A 229 -20.31 -17.78 -12.98
CA VAL A 229 -20.46 -16.60 -13.83
C VAL A 229 -20.16 -15.31 -13.05
N THR A 230 -20.64 -15.20 -11.81
CA THR A 230 -20.37 -14.03 -10.95
C THR A 230 -18.88 -13.90 -10.60
N ASN A 231 -18.19 -15.00 -10.24
CA ASN A 231 -16.74 -14.97 -10.05
C ASN A 231 -15.98 -14.67 -11.36
N THR A 232 -16.47 -15.15 -12.50
CA THR A 232 -15.90 -14.81 -13.81
C THR A 232 -16.03 -13.31 -14.10
N LEU A 233 -17.19 -12.69 -13.82
CA LEU A 233 -17.38 -11.24 -13.96
C LEU A 233 -16.40 -10.44 -13.11
N ILE A 234 -16.23 -10.81 -11.83
CA ILE A 234 -15.31 -10.14 -10.91
C ILE A 234 -13.87 -10.24 -11.44
N VAL A 235 -13.42 -11.44 -11.81
CA VAL A 235 -12.04 -11.65 -12.30
C VAL A 235 -11.82 -10.98 -13.66
N PHE A 236 -12.79 -11.02 -14.59
CA PHE A 236 -12.67 -10.32 -15.87
C PHE A 236 -12.68 -8.80 -15.69
N GLY A 237 -13.44 -8.28 -14.72
CA GLY A 237 -13.40 -6.87 -14.31
C GLY A 237 -12.02 -6.46 -13.79
N GLN A 238 -11.43 -7.27 -12.91
CA GLN A 238 -10.05 -7.08 -12.43
C GLN A 238 -9.02 -7.11 -13.57
N LEU A 239 -9.14 -8.07 -14.48
CA LEU A 239 -8.24 -8.23 -15.64
C LEU A 239 -8.36 -7.04 -16.61
N ALA A 240 -9.56 -6.52 -16.84
CA ALA A 240 -9.76 -5.33 -17.66
C ALA A 240 -9.11 -4.09 -17.02
N PHE A 241 -9.23 -3.96 -15.69
CA PHE A 241 -8.58 -2.89 -14.94
C PHE A 241 -7.05 -2.99 -15.04
N ASP A 242 -6.49 -4.19 -14.87
CA ASP A 242 -5.05 -4.43 -14.98
C ASP A 242 -4.51 -4.27 -16.39
N ASN A 243 -5.29 -4.62 -17.41
CA ASN A 243 -4.96 -4.32 -18.80
C ASN A 243 -4.87 -2.80 -19.02
N ALA A 244 -5.86 -2.05 -18.54
CA ALA A 244 -5.85 -0.58 -18.63
C ALA A 244 -4.62 0.02 -17.93
N LEU A 245 -4.30 -0.42 -16.72
CA LEU A 245 -3.10 0.03 -15.99
C LEU A 245 -1.80 -0.38 -16.68
N ALA A 246 -1.71 -1.60 -17.20
CA ALA A 246 -0.54 -2.07 -17.94
C ALA A 246 -0.30 -1.19 -19.17
N VAL A 247 -1.35 -0.87 -19.94
CA VAL A 247 -1.23 0.04 -21.09
C VAL A 247 -0.83 1.45 -20.64
N LEU A 248 -1.50 1.99 -19.61
CA LEU A 248 -1.27 3.32 -19.09
C LEU A 248 0.18 3.54 -18.63
N TYR A 249 0.75 2.58 -17.90
CA TYR A 249 2.08 2.70 -17.30
C TYR A 249 3.24 2.23 -18.17
N THR A 250 2.95 1.49 -19.25
CA THR A 250 4.01 0.95 -20.11
C THR A 250 4.47 1.94 -21.19
N PHE A 251 3.55 2.75 -21.70
CA PHE A 251 3.77 3.55 -22.92
C PHE A 251 3.79 5.06 -22.64
N PRO A 252 4.96 5.63 -22.26
CA PRO A 252 5.06 7.06 -21.98
C PRO A 252 4.73 7.95 -23.20
N GLY A 253 4.98 7.47 -24.43
CA GLY A 253 4.61 8.19 -25.65
C GLY A 253 3.09 8.27 -25.91
N LEU A 254 2.29 7.42 -25.27
CA LEU A 254 0.82 7.46 -25.35
C LEU A 254 0.21 8.15 -24.13
N PHE A 255 0.87 8.02 -22.97
CA PHE A 255 0.44 8.57 -21.69
C PHE A 255 1.65 9.18 -20.98
N ALA A 256 1.83 10.50 -21.12
CA ALA A 256 2.83 11.24 -20.37
C ALA A 256 2.40 11.37 -18.90
N ASP A 257 3.35 11.16 -17.98
CA ASP A 257 3.22 11.34 -16.52
C ASP A 257 1.89 10.85 -15.93
N PRO A 258 1.59 9.55 -16.04
CA PRO A 258 0.31 9.01 -15.63
C PRO A 258 0.13 9.09 -14.11
N SER A 259 -1.05 9.52 -13.66
CA SER A 259 -1.43 9.48 -12.25
C SER A 259 -1.36 8.05 -11.68
N LEU A 260 -0.85 7.93 -10.46
CA LEU A 260 -0.84 6.68 -9.69
C LEU A 260 -2.26 6.23 -9.27
N LEU A 261 -3.21 7.16 -9.25
CA LEU A 261 -4.65 6.90 -9.07
C LEU A 261 -5.41 7.48 -10.27
N PRO A 262 -5.45 6.76 -11.40
CA PRO A 262 -6.06 7.25 -12.62
C PRO A 262 -7.59 7.31 -12.50
N SER A 263 -8.18 8.34 -13.11
CA SER A 263 -9.64 8.44 -13.18
C SER A 263 -10.23 7.34 -14.07
N PRO A 264 -11.51 6.97 -13.89
CA PRO A 264 -12.18 5.99 -14.75
C PRO A 264 -12.08 6.35 -16.25
N ALA A 265 -12.14 7.63 -16.59
CA ALA A 265 -12.02 8.10 -17.98
C ALA A 265 -10.64 7.80 -18.59
N VAL A 266 -9.57 7.98 -17.80
CA VAL A 266 -8.19 7.66 -18.23
C VAL A 266 -8.01 6.15 -18.40
N LEU A 267 -8.54 5.36 -17.47
CA LEU A 267 -8.53 3.89 -17.57
C LEU A 267 -9.27 3.41 -18.81
N MET A 268 -10.44 3.97 -19.10
CA MET A 268 -11.20 3.65 -20.32
C MET A 268 -10.43 4.04 -21.59
N ARG A 269 -9.78 5.20 -21.61
CA ARG A 269 -8.92 5.61 -22.73
C ARG A 269 -7.75 4.64 -22.93
N ALA A 270 -7.11 4.19 -21.86
CA ALA A 270 -6.04 3.19 -21.92
C ALA A 270 -6.56 1.85 -22.46
N LEU A 271 -7.69 1.36 -21.93
CA LEU A 271 -8.29 0.10 -22.35
C LEU A 271 -8.75 0.10 -23.83
N LEU A 272 -9.20 1.25 -24.33
CA LEU A 272 -9.63 1.43 -25.72
C LEU A 272 -8.47 1.74 -26.69
N THR A 273 -7.24 1.83 -26.20
CA THR A 273 -6.08 2.13 -27.04
C THR A 273 -5.77 0.93 -27.94
N PRO A 274 -5.79 1.10 -29.28
CA PRO A 274 -5.50 0.00 -30.20
C PRO A 274 -4.09 -0.56 -29.99
N SER A 275 -3.97 -1.88 -29.95
CA SER A 275 -2.67 -2.56 -29.79
C SER A 275 -1.68 -2.28 -30.93
N SER A 276 -2.16 -1.82 -32.09
CA SER A 276 -1.30 -1.35 -33.19
C SER A 276 -0.51 -0.08 -32.86
N LYS A 277 -0.88 0.64 -31.79
CA LYS A 277 -0.15 1.83 -31.30
C LYS A 277 0.89 1.49 -30.24
N TYR A 278 0.94 0.25 -29.75
CA TYR A 278 1.91 -0.15 -28.75
C TYR A 278 3.32 -0.14 -29.33
N ASP A 279 4.26 0.36 -28.54
CA ASP A 279 5.68 0.34 -28.89
C ASP A 279 6.24 -1.08 -28.72
N ALA A 280 6.60 -1.71 -29.84
CA ALA A 280 7.16 -3.06 -29.88
C ALA A 280 8.50 -3.15 -29.13
N ALA A 281 9.35 -2.13 -29.27
CA ALA A 281 10.67 -2.10 -28.65
C ALA A 281 10.54 -2.00 -27.12
N ARG A 282 9.56 -1.22 -26.64
CA ARG A 282 9.25 -1.12 -25.20
C ARG A 282 8.82 -2.47 -24.61
N LEU A 283 7.91 -3.17 -25.28
CA LEU A 283 7.43 -4.48 -24.84
C LEU A 283 8.56 -5.52 -24.83
N GLN A 284 9.37 -5.56 -25.89
CA GLN A 284 10.53 -6.45 -25.96
C GLN A 284 11.54 -6.14 -24.85
N GLY A 285 11.87 -4.87 -24.62
CA GLY A 285 12.82 -4.49 -23.58
C GLY A 285 12.36 -4.87 -22.18
N LEU A 286 11.07 -4.73 -21.87
CA LEU A 286 10.51 -5.18 -20.60
C LEU A 286 10.53 -6.71 -20.43
N ASP A 287 10.21 -7.46 -21.49
CA ASP A 287 10.27 -8.92 -21.45
C ASP A 287 11.71 -9.41 -21.22
N GLU A 288 12.66 -8.85 -21.97
CA GLU A 288 14.08 -9.15 -21.81
C GLU A 288 14.60 -8.76 -20.43
N ALA A 289 14.21 -7.61 -19.89
CA ALA A 289 14.57 -7.17 -18.54
C ALA A 289 14.07 -8.15 -17.46
N VAL A 290 12.82 -8.59 -17.54
CA VAL A 290 12.25 -9.58 -16.61
C VAL A 290 12.97 -10.92 -16.73
N LEU A 291 13.21 -11.40 -17.95
CA LEU A 291 13.92 -12.65 -18.19
C LEU A 291 15.36 -12.59 -17.66
N ARG A 292 16.05 -11.47 -17.88
CA ARG A 292 17.42 -11.22 -17.40
C ARG A 292 17.47 -11.26 -15.87
N LEU A 293 16.56 -10.54 -15.18
CA LEU A 293 16.46 -10.59 -13.72
C LEU A 293 16.16 -12.00 -13.20
N LYS A 294 15.17 -12.68 -13.78
CA LYS A 294 14.77 -14.04 -13.35
C LYS A 294 15.91 -15.05 -13.48
N ARG A 295 16.75 -14.93 -14.51
CA ARG A 295 17.92 -15.79 -14.73
C ARG A 295 19.07 -15.46 -13.77
N LYS A 296 19.37 -14.17 -13.57
CA LYS A 296 20.58 -13.72 -12.86
C LYS A 296 20.40 -13.60 -11.34
N SER A 297 19.21 -13.23 -10.84
CA SER A 297 18.96 -13.14 -9.39
C SER A 297 17.57 -13.60 -8.99
N ARG A 298 17.53 -14.76 -8.32
CA ARG A 298 16.28 -15.31 -7.79
C ARG A 298 15.74 -14.56 -6.57
N SER A 299 16.61 -13.91 -5.79
CA SER A 299 16.20 -13.12 -4.61
C SER A 299 15.63 -11.77 -5.06
N PHE A 300 16.32 -11.05 -5.95
CA PHE A 300 15.80 -9.79 -6.50
C PHE A 300 14.56 -10.00 -7.38
N TYR A 301 14.44 -11.13 -8.08
CA TYR A 301 13.19 -11.45 -8.80
C TYR A 301 11.99 -11.60 -7.86
N LEU A 302 12.19 -12.17 -6.66
CA LEU A 302 11.12 -12.25 -5.67
C LEU A 302 10.83 -10.87 -5.06
N ALA A 303 11.88 -10.12 -4.71
CA ALA A 303 11.73 -8.77 -4.15
C ALA A 303 11.05 -7.81 -5.13
N SER A 304 11.34 -7.90 -6.43
CA SER A 304 10.73 -7.03 -7.44
C SER A 304 9.20 -7.17 -7.52
N ALA A 305 8.64 -8.32 -7.14
CA ALA A 305 7.19 -8.52 -7.07
C ALA A 305 6.50 -7.66 -5.99
N THR A 306 7.26 -7.15 -5.03
CA THR A 306 6.72 -6.32 -3.96
C THR A 306 6.51 -4.87 -4.41
N PHE A 307 7.25 -4.41 -5.42
CA PHE A 307 7.10 -3.06 -5.98
C PHE A 307 5.82 -2.97 -6.82
N PRO A 308 4.89 -2.04 -6.50
CA PRO A 308 3.69 -1.83 -7.30
C PRO A 308 3.95 -0.90 -8.50
N GLY A 309 3.05 -0.96 -9.48
CA GLY A 309 2.88 0.10 -10.48
C GLY A 309 4.11 0.37 -11.37
N PRO A 310 4.28 1.62 -11.84
CA PRO A 310 5.27 1.95 -12.86
C PRO A 310 6.72 1.96 -12.35
N LEU A 311 6.94 2.18 -11.04
CA LEU A 311 8.29 2.10 -10.44
C LEU A 311 8.93 0.72 -10.69
N ARG A 312 8.14 -0.37 -10.62
CA ARG A 312 8.64 -1.72 -10.90
C ARG A 312 9.19 -1.84 -12.32
N ALA A 313 8.56 -1.19 -13.31
CA ALA A 313 9.02 -1.21 -14.69
C ALA A 313 10.38 -0.52 -14.83
N ASP A 314 10.52 0.68 -14.26
CA ASP A 314 11.77 1.44 -14.35
C ASP A 314 12.93 0.76 -13.59
N LEU A 315 12.66 0.16 -12.43
CA LEU A 315 13.66 -0.64 -11.70
C LEU A 315 14.10 -1.88 -12.48
N LEU A 316 13.18 -2.56 -13.17
CA LEU A 316 13.52 -3.71 -14.04
C LEU A 316 14.44 -3.28 -15.19
N LEU A 317 14.15 -2.14 -15.80
CA LEU A 317 14.94 -1.59 -16.91
C LEU A 317 16.31 -1.08 -16.45
N LEU A 318 16.37 -0.41 -15.29
CA LEU A 318 17.63 0.00 -14.66
C LEU A 318 18.51 -1.21 -14.34
N TYR A 319 17.94 -2.24 -13.70
CA TYR A 319 18.66 -3.49 -13.43
C TYR A 319 19.17 -4.13 -14.73
N SER A 320 18.34 -4.13 -15.76
CA SER A 320 18.66 -4.67 -17.06
C SER A 320 19.85 -3.93 -17.71
N PHE A 321 19.86 -2.60 -17.68
CA PHE A 321 20.98 -1.78 -18.14
C PHE A 321 22.26 -2.11 -17.37
N CYS A 322 22.22 -2.03 -16.03
CA CYS A 322 23.39 -2.27 -15.18
C CYS A 322 23.99 -3.64 -15.46
N ARG A 323 23.14 -4.68 -15.59
CA ARG A 323 23.61 -6.03 -15.85
C ARG A 323 24.17 -6.22 -17.26
N VAL A 324 23.62 -5.53 -18.26
CA VAL A 324 24.14 -5.57 -19.63
C VAL A 324 25.47 -4.86 -19.74
N ALA A 325 25.61 -3.69 -19.11
CA ALA A 325 26.88 -2.96 -19.08
C ALA A 325 27.98 -3.80 -18.42
N ASP A 326 27.68 -4.39 -17.27
CA ASP A 326 28.55 -5.34 -16.55
C ASP A 326 28.90 -6.57 -17.41
N ASP A 327 27.91 -7.24 -18.01
CA ASP A 327 28.13 -8.40 -18.89
C ASP A 327 28.97 -8.06 -20.14
N LEU A 328 28.87 -6.85 -20.70
CA LEU A 328 29.70 -6.43 -21.85
C LEU A 328 31.18 -6.31 -21.47
N VAL A 329 31.47 -5.81 -20.27
CA VAL A 329 32.84 -5.65 -19.78
C VAL A 329 33.39 -6.99 -19.30
N ASP A 330 32.65 -7.74 -18.49
CA ASP A 330 33.11 -9.00 -17.89
C ASP A 330 33.29 -10.14 -18.89
N ASN A 331 32.52 -10.16 -19.99
CA ASN A 331 32.63 -11.19 -21.03
C ASN A 331 33.49 -10.75 -22.23
N ALA A 332 34.19 -9.61 -22.14
CA ALA A 332 35.15 -9.20 -23.15
C ALA A 332 36.29 -10.23 -23.25
N SER A 333 36.81 -10.42 -24.46
CA SER A 333 37.90 -11.37 -24.73
C SER A 333 39.24 -10.90 -24.18
N ASP A 334 39.46 -9.58 -24.14
CA ASP A 334 40.65 -8.94 -23.58
C ASP A 334 40.33 -7.55 -22.99
N ALA A 335 41.34 -6.96 -22.34
CA ALA A 335 41.21 -5.66 -21.68
C ALA A 335 40.99 -4.49 -22.66
N ASP A 336 41.41 -4.60 -23.91
CA ASP A 336 41.23 -3.53 -24.89
C ASP A 336 39.82 -3.53 -25.47
N GLU A 337 39.23 -4.70 -25.70
CA GLU A 337 37.81 -4.85 -26.00
C GLU A 337 36.96 -4.31 -24.84
N ALA A 338 37.30 -4.63 -23.60
CA ALA A 338 36.57 -4.12 -22.43
C ALA A 338 36.63 -2.58 -22.33
N LYS A 339 37.80 -1.97 -22.52
CA LYS A 339 37.94 -0.50 -22.60
C LYS A 339 37.11 0.09 -23.75
N ALA A 340 37.06 -0.58 -24.91
CA ALA A 340 36.25 -0.15 -26.03
C ALA A 340 34.75 -0.18 -25.68
N TRP A 341 34.28 -1.20 -24.95
CA TRP A 341 32.90 -1.26 -24.45
C TRP A 341 32.59 -0.12 -23.48
N ILE A 342 33.48 0.17 -22.53
CA ILE A 342 33.32 1.29 -21.60
C ILE A 342 33.27 2.63 -22.35
N ALA A 343 34.15 2.83 -23.33
CA ALA A 343 34.15 4.04 -24.16
C ALA A 343 32.84 4.19 -24.97
N LYS A 344 32.31 3.10 -25.53
CA LYS A 344 31.01 3.09 -26.22
C LYS A 344 29.86 3.40 -25.26
N LEU A 345 29.86 2.83 -24.05
CA LEU A 345 28.86 3.10 -23.01
C LEU A 345 28.89 4.57 -22.57
N ARG A 346 30.07 5.15 -22.34
CA ARG A 346 30.23 6.59 -22.05
C ARG A 346 29.71 7.46 -23.17
N LYS A 347 30.07 7.15 -24.43
CA LYS A 347 29.58 7.87 -25.60
C LYS A 347 28.05 7.80 -25.68
N PHE A 348 27.47 6.63 -25.42
CA PHE A 348 26.02 6.46 -25.32
C PHE A 348 25.42 7.36 -24.24
N LEU A 349 25.92 7.31 -22.99
CA LEU A 349 25.42 8.15 -21.90
C LEU A 349 25.54 9.64 -22.20
N SER A 350 26.69 10.08 -22.74
CA SER A 350 26.90 11.47 -23.16
C SER A 350 25.88 11.92 -24.20
N ASN A 351 25.45 11.02 -25.10
CA ASN A 351 24.44 11.34 -26.11
C ASN A 351 23.03 11.36 -25.49
N VAL A 352 22.73 10.44 -24.58
CA VAL A 352 21.43 10.37 -23.87
C VAL A 352 21.16 11.63 -23.06
N TYR A 353 22.19 12.19 -22.44
CA TYR A 353 22.10 13.43 -21.66
C TYR A 353 22.39 14.70 -22.47
N SER A 354 22.52 14.60 -23.79
CA SER A 354 22.75 15.74 -24.68
C SER A 354 21.48 16.11 -25.43
N ASP A 355 21.03 17.35 -25.28
CA ASP A 355 19.88 17.89 -26.04
C ASP A 355 20.14 18.00 -27.55
N LYS A 356 21.39 17.82 -27.99
CA LYS A 356 21.79 17.99 -29.39
C LYS A 356 21.62 16.73 -30.25
N VAL A 357 21.44 15.56 -29.63
CA VAL A 357 21.38 14.28 -30.36
C VAL A 357 19.95 13.80 -30.45
N ALA A 358 19.45 13.65 -31.69
CA ALA A 358 18.11 13.13 -31.92
C ALA A 358 17.99 11.65 -31.48
N PRO A 359 16.83 11.22 -30.95
CA PRO A 359 16.61 9.82 -30.55
C PRO A 359 16.84 8.79 -31.66
N SER A 360 16.53 9.13 -32.91
CA SER A 360 16.78 8.27 -34.07
C SER A 360 18.26 8.02 -34.32
N THR A 361 19.10 9.04 -34.15
CA THR A 361 20.56 8.93 -34.27
C THR A 361 21.13 8.07 -33.16
N MET A 362 20.65 8.25 -31.92
CA MET A 362 21.05 7.39 -30.80
C MET A 362 20.67 5.93 -31.06
N HIS A 363 19.47 5.67 -31.57
CA HIS A 363 19.02 4.33 -31.90
C HIS A 363 19.91 3.69 -32.98
N ALA A 364 20.19 4.39 -34.07
CA ALA A 364 21.06 3.90 -35.14
C ALA A 364 22.46 3.57 -34.60
N GLN A 365 23.02 4.47 -33.78
CA GLN A 365 24.31 4.25 -33.14
C GLN A 365 24.30 3.01 -32.24
N VAL A 366 23.27 2.82 -31.40
CA VAL A 366 23.20 1.64 -30.53
C VAL A 366 23.14 0.35 -31.35
N CYS A 367 22.41 0.36 -32.47
CA CYS A 367 22.33 -0.80 -33.37
C CYS A 367 23.66 -1.13 -34.05
N GLU A 368 24.48 -0.12 -34.34
CA GLU A 368 25.81 -0.27 -34.96
C GLU A 368 26.87 -0.67 -33.93
N ASP A 369 26.90 0.03 -32.79
CA ASP A 369 27.98 -0.08 -31.82
C ASP A 369 27.85 -1.33 -30.92
N PHE A 370 26.64 -1.84 -30.67
CA PHE A 370 26.37 -2.87 -29.65
C PHE A 370 25.70 -4.16 -30.18
N PRO A 371 25.98 -5.33 -29.56
CA PRO A 371 25.35 -6.60 -29.93
C PRO A 371 23.82 -6.58 -29.79
N LEU A 372 23.12 -7.32 -30.66
CA LEU A 372 21.65 -7.33 -30.72
C LEU A 372 20.97 -7.58 -29.35
N GLY A 373 21.51 -8.53 -28.55
CA GLY A 373 20.95 -8.89 -27.24
C GLY A 373 21.15 -7.86 -26.11
N THR A 374 21.87 -6.77 -26.37
CA THR A 374 22.16 -5.72 -25.39
C THR A 374 21.46 -4.40 -25.72
N GLN A 375 21.09 -4.18 -26.98
CA GLN A 375 20.54 -2.92 -27.49
C GLN A 375 19.28 -2.48 -26.73
N SER A 376 18.37 -3.40 -26.43
CA SER A 376 17.12 -3.10 -25.71
C SER A 376 17.37 -2.51 -24.31
N ALA A 377 18.37 -3.01 -23.58
CA ALA A 377 18.67 -2.56 -22.22
C ALA A 377 19.24 -1.14 -22.21
N LEU A 378 19.98 -0.75 -23.26
CA LEU A 378 20.49 0.60 -23.46
C LEU A 378 19.34 1.54 -23.84
N LEU A 379 18.59 1.21 -24.90
CA LEU A 379 17.54 2.08 -25.44
C LEU A 379 16.34 2.27 -24.51
N GLN A 380 16.16 1.38 -23.53
CA GLN A 380 15.05 1.43 -22.59
C GLN A 380 15.45 1.94 -21.19
N LEU A 381 16.71 2.36 -21.00
CA LEU A 381 17.17 2.99 -19.76
C LEU A 381 16.27 4.22 -19.45
N PRO A 382 15.67 4.32 -18.25
CA PRO A 382 14.86 5.48 -17.85
C PRO A 382 15.73 6.73 -17.53
N ALA A 383 16.65 7.10 -18.40
CA ALA A 383 17.67 8.13 -18.17
C ALA A 383 17.07 9.52 -17.89
N ALA A 384 15.91 9.84 -18.46
CA ALA A 384 15.20 11.09 -18.18
C ALA A 384 14.81 11.27 -16.69
N LYS A 385 14.83 10.18 -15.90
CA LYS A 385 14.49 10.16 -14.48
C LYS A 385 15.71 9.95 -13.57
N LEU A 386 16.90 9.90 -14.16
CA LEU A 386 18.15 9.56 -13.49
C LEU A 386 19.17 10.67 -13.69
N SER A 387 19.96 10.95 -12.66
CA SER A 387 21.11 11.83 -12.81
C SER A 387 22.24 11.13 -13.58
N PRO A 388 23.06 11.87 -14.35
CA PRO A 388 24.13 11.27 -15.15
C PRO A 388 25.31 10.75 -14.30
N GLN A 389 25.54 11.35 -13.12
CA GLN A 389 26.73 11.10 -12.31
C GLN A 389 26.82 9.64 -11.80
N PRO A 390 25.77 9.04 -11.20
CA PRO A 390 25.83 7.65 -10.74
C PRO A 390 26.08 6.65 -11.87
N LEU A 391 25.55 6.92 -13.08
CA LEU A 391 25.80 6.08 -14.26
C LEU A 391 27.26 6.17 -14.70
N GLU A 392 27.86 7.36 -14.69
CA GLU A 392 29.27 7.54 -15.02
C GLU A 392 30.19 6.92 -13.96
N GLU A 393 29.88 7.08 -12.67
CA GLU A 393 30.63 6.45 -11.58
C GLU A 393 30.54 4.93 -11.61
N LEU A 394 29.41 4.36 -12.04
CA LEU A 394 29.29 2.92 -12.31
C LEU A 394 30.27 2.47 -13.40
N LEU A 395 30.38 3.21 -14.51
CA LEU A 395 31.34 2.90 -15.57
C LEU A 395 32.79 3.02 -15.09
N GLN A 396 33.10 3.99 -14.23
CA GLN A 396 34.42 4.06 -13.56
C GLN A 396 34.68 2.87 -12.64
N GLY A 397 33.64 2.28 -12.04
CA GLY A 397 33.74 1.02 -11.31
C GLY A 397 34.17 -0.14 -12.22
N PHE A 398 33.61 -0.23 -13.42
CA PHE A 398 34.03 -1.25 -14.40
C PHE A 398 35.48 -1.06 -14.88
N GLU A 399 35.96 0.18 -14.99
CA GLU A 399 37.38 0.43 -15.30
C GLU A 399 38.32 -0.04 -14.20
N MET A 400 37.89 0.06 -12.94
CA MET A 400 38.66 -0.49 -11.82
C MET A 400 38.81 -2.01 -11.97
N ASP A 401 37.77 -2.72 -12.42
CA ASP A 401 37.85 -4.17 -12.63
C ASP A 401 38.89 -4.58 -13.70
N LEU A 402 39.13 -3.73 -14.72
CA LEU A 402 40.17 -3.97 -15.74
C LEU A 402 41.59 -3.73 -15.24
N ALA A 403 41.76 -2.99 -14.15
CA ALA A 403 43.07 -2.73 -13.57
C ALA A 403 43.65 -3.94 -12.83
N PHE A 404 42.82 -4.95 -12.49
CA PHE A 404 43.28 -6.17 -11.81
C PHE A 404 44.27 -7.00 -12.64
N ASP A 405 44.22 -6.92 -13.97
CA ASP A 405 45.15 -7.61 -14.87
C ASP A 405 46.60 -7.10 -14.72
N GLN A 406 46.77 -5.88 -14.21
CA GLN A 406 48.07 -5.23 -14.01
C GLN A 406 48.63 -5.46 -12.59
N GLY A 407 47.84 -6.06 -11.71
CA GLY A 407 48.21 -6.37 -10.34
C GLY A 407 47.12 -6.01 -9.32
N PRO A 408 47.41 -6.18 -8.02
CA PRO A 408 46.41 -5.98 -6.98
C PRO A 408 45.98 -4.51 -6.86
N LEU A 409 44.68 -4.25 -7.08
CA LEU A 409 44.10 -2.91 -7.03
C LEU A 409 43.74 -2.47 -5.60
N ILE A 410 43.10 -3.34 -4.83
CA ILE A 410 42.54 -3.02 -3.52
C ILE A 410 43.63 -3.10 -2.46
N LYS A 411 44.28 -1.97 -2.15
CA LYS A 411 45.38 -1.94 -1.17
C LYS A 411 44.86 -1.72 0.24
N THR A 412 43.89 -0.83 0.39
CA THR A 412 43.32 -0.43 1.69
C THR A 412 41.81 -0.65 1.76
N THR A 413 41.24 -0.43 2.95
CA THR A 413 39.79 -0.45 3.17
C THR A 413 39.08 0.65 2.39
N GLU A 414 39.72 1.80 2.20
CA GLU A 414 39.20 2.93 1.43
C GLU A 414 39.09 2.58 -0.06
N ASP A 415 40.06 1.85 -0.62
CA ASP A 415 39.97 1.36 -2.01
C ASP A 415 38.79 0.40 -2.19
N LEU A 416 38.60 -0.52 -1.24
CA LEU A 416 37.47 -1.46 -1.22
C LEU A 416 36.13 -0.70 -1.14
N ARG A 417 36.08 0.32 -0.29
CA ARG A 417 34.90 1.16 -0.14
C ARG A 417 34.60 1.92 -1.43
N LEU A 418 35.58 2.62 -2.01
CA LEU A 418 35.43 3.37 -3.26
C LEU A 418 34.95 2.47 -4.40
N TYR A 419 35.54 1.27 -4.54
CA TYR A 419 35.08 0.29 -5.50
C TYR A 419 33.59 -0.05 -5.28
N SER A 420 33.21 -0.34 -4.04
CA SER A 420 31.86 -0.73 -3.67
C SER A 420 30.84 0.41 -3.84
N GLU A 421 31.24 1.65 -3.57
CA GLU A 421 30.44 2.85 -3.80
C GLU A 421 30.11 2.99 -5.29
N ARG A 422 31.09 2.75 -6.17
CA ARG A 422 30.93 2.83 -7.63
C ARG A 422 30.07 1.72 -8.21
N VAL A 423 30.29 0.45 -7.84
CA VAL A 423 29.60 -0.68 -8.48
C VAL A 423 28.24 -1.04 -7.87
N ALA A 424 27.97 -0.58 -6.64
CA ALA A 424 26.72 -0.90 -5.94
C ALA A 424 26.07 0.32 -5.26
N GLY A 425 26.87 1.23 -4.69
CA GLY A 425 26.36 2.47 -4.09
C GLY A 425 25.61 3.33 -5.10
N THR A 426 26.17 3.55 -6.30
CA THR A 426 25.54 4.27 -7.43
C THR A 426 24.21 3.64 -7.85
N VAL A 427 24.12 2.30 -7.86
CA VAL A 427 22.89 1.58 -8.20
C VAL A 427 21.80 1.87 -7.17
N ALA A 428 22.15 1.92 -5.88
CA ALA A 428 21.22 2.29 -4.83
C ALA A 428 20.76 3.75 -4.96
N GLN A 429 21.67 4.67 -5.31
CA GLN A 429 21.32 6.07 -5.59
C GLN A 429 20.29 6.17 -6.73
N MET A 430 20.54 5.52 -7.87
CA MET A 430 19.61 5.50 -9.00
C MET A 430 18.25 4.88 -8.66
N CYS A 431 18.23 3.82 -7.83
CA CYS A 431 16.96 3.26 -7.33
C CYS A 431 16.16 4.29 -6.52
N ILE A 432 16.83 5.08 -5.67
CA ILE A 432 16.21 6.11 -4.84
C ILE A 432 15.74 7.31 -5.68
N GLU A 433 16.48 7.70 -6.70
CA GLU A 433 16.05 8.74 -7.66
C GLU A 433 14.75 8.35 -8.36
N LEU A 434 14.63 7.10 -8.83
CA LEU A 434 13.38 6.60 -9.41
C LEU A 434 12.22 6.60 -8.41
N ILE A 435 12.48 6.33 -7.13
CA ILE A 435 11.47 6.42 -6.07
C ILE A 435 10.98 7.86 -5.92
N PHE A 436 11.87 8.84 -5.80
CA PHE A 436 11.48 10.25 -5.66
C PHE A 436 10.81 10.82 -6.92
N CYS A 437 11.13 10.28 -8.10
CA CYS A 437 10.45 10.63 -9.35
C CYS A 437 8.98 10.20 -9.34
N TRP A 438 8.68 8.98 -8.89
CA TRP A 438 7.30 8.45 -8.87
C TRP A 438 6.50 8.87 -7.65
N TYR A 439 7.17 9.11 -6.52
CA TYR A 439 6.53 9.47 -5.26
C TYR A 439 7.11 10.79 -4.74
N PRO A 440 6.64 11.94 -5.26
CA PRO A 440 7.09 13.25 -4.82
C PRO A 440 6.88 13.42 -3.31
N SER A 441 7.94 13.82 -2.62
CA SER A 441 7.94 14.06 -1.18
C SER A 441 7.95 15.56 -0.88
N THR A 442 7.38 15.98 0.25
CA THR A 442 7.53 17.35 0.78
C THR A 442 8.89 17.62 1.43
N MET A 443 9.81 16.65 1.36
CA MET A 443 11.14 16.73 1.96
C MET A 443 12.02 17.75 1.25
N SER A 444 12.90 18.39 2.01
CA SER A 444 13.90 19.31 1.48
C SER A 444 14.94 18.56 0.63
N ALA A 445 15.60 19.28 -0.28
CA ALA A 445 16.67 18.72 -1.11
C ALA A 445 17.87 18.22 -0.27
N GLU A 446 18.07 18.75 0.94
CA GLU A 446 19.11 18.26 1.85
C GLU A 446 18.74 16.90 2.47
N GLU A 447 17.50 16.72 2.90
CA GLU A 447 17.02 15.45 3.42
C GLU A 447 17.03 14.36 2.34
N GLN A 448 16.63 14.68 1.11
CA GLN A 448 16.73 13.75 -0.02
C GLN A 448 18.17 13.33 -0.28
N ARG A 449 19.12 14.28 -0.28
CA ARG A 449 20.56 13.98 -0.42
C ARG A 449 21.07 13.09 0.72
N SER A 450 20.63 13.32 1.96
CA SER A 450 20.97 12.46 3.10
C SER A 450 20.48 11.01 2.90
N ILE A 451 19.26 10.82 2.37
CA ILE A 451 18.72 9.49 2.08
C ILE A 451 19.49 8.82 0.95
N VAL A 452 19.81 9.55 -0.12
CA VAL A 452 20.61 9.05 -1.24
C VAL A 452 22.00 8.62 -0.76
N ALA A 453 22.64 9.40 0.11
CA ALA A 453 23.93 9.05 0.73
C ALA A 453 23.83 7.79 1.62
N ALA A 454 22.76 7.66 2.41
CA ALA A 454 22.52 6.45 3.18
C ALA A 454 22.27 5.23 2.27
N GLY A 455 21.55 5.42 1.17
CA GLY A 455 21.36 4.41 0.12
C GLY A 455 22.68 3.96 -0.50
N ASN A 456 23.60 4.89 -0.79
CA ASN A 456 24.93 4.55 -1.26
C ASN A 456 25.67 3.64 -0.27
N ASN A 457 25.70 3.99 1.01
CA ASN A 457 26.28 3.15 2.06
C ASN A 457 25.60 1.78 2.19
N MET A 458 24.27 1.72 2.01
CA MET A 458 23.56 0.44 1.94
C MET A 458 24.02 -0.39 0.73
N GLY A 459 24.23 0.23 -0.43
CA GLY A 459 24.83 -0.42 -1.60
C GLY A 459 26.22 -1.01 -1.31
N VAL A 460 27.06 -0.28 -0.58
CA VAL A 460 28.37 -0.77 -0.11
C VAL A 460 28.21 -2.00 0.78
N ALA A 461 27.27 -1.97 1.75
CA ALA A 461 26.99 -3.11 2.61
C ALA A 461 26.61 -4.36 1.80
N LEU A 462 25.73 -4.20 0.80
CA LEU A 462 25.33 -5.31 -0.08
C LEU A 462 26.52 -5.82 -0.91
N GLN A 463 27.42 -4.94 -1.37
CA GLN A 463 28.60 -5.35 -2.12
C GLN A 463 29.62 -6.07 -1.25
N TYR A 464 29.78 -5.70 0.02
CA TYR A 464 30.62 -6.45 0.95
C TYR A 464 30.09 -7.86 1.18
N VAL A 465 28.76 -8.04 1.31
CA VAL A 465 28.15 -9.38 1.33
C VAL A 465 28.41 -10.13 0.02
N ASN A 466 28.39 -9.43 -1.12
CA ASN A 466 28.66 -10.02 -2.43
C ASN A 466 30.10 -10.55 -2.52
N ILE A 467 31.09 -9.72 -2.19
CA ILE A 467 32.51 -10.08 -2.18
C ILE A 467 32.75 -11.22 -1.17
N ALA A 468 32.17 -11.11 0.03
CA ALA A 468 32.24 -12.16 1.03
C ALA A 468 31.57 -13.47 0.58
N ARG A 469 30.62 -13.46 -0.35
CA ARG A 469 30.03 -14.68 -0.93
C ARG A 469 30.93 -15.29 -1.99
N ASP A 470 31.53 -14.46 -2.82
CA ASP A 470 32.09 -14.86 -4.11
C ASP A 470 33.63 -14.95 -4.14
N ILE A 471 34.33 -14.79 -3.00
CA ILE A 471 35.81 -14.95 -2.86
C ILE A 471 36.40 -16.06 -3.75
N GLY A 472 35.82 -17.27 -3.70
CA GLY A 472 36.34 -18.41 -4.46
C GLY A 472 35.89 -18.49 -5.92
N VAL A 473 34.86 -17.75 -6.31
CA VAL A 473 34.48 -17.57 -7.71
C VAL A 473 35.37 -16.51 -8.34
N ASP A 474 35.60 -15.41 -7.64
CA ASP A 474 36.41 -14.27 -8.09
C ASP A 474 37.89 -14.67 -8.23
N ALA A 475 38.40 -15.46 -7.28
CA ALA A 475 39.76 -16.01 -7.36
C ALA A 475 40.00 -16.85 -8.64
N LYS A 476 38.98 -17.53 -9.18
CA LYS A 476 39.13 -18.35 -10.41
C LYS A 476 39.31 -17.51 -11.66
N ILE A 477 38.86 -16.26 -11.64
CA ILE A 477 39.02 -15.30 -12.73
C ILE A 477 40.16 -14.31 -12.43
N GLY A 478 41.02 -14.61 -11.44
CA GLY A 478 42.21 -13.81 -11.14
C GLY A 478 41.96 -12.57 -10.27
N ARG A 479 40.73 -12.35 -9.78
CA ARG A 479 40.36 -11.15 -9.03
C ARG A 479 40.36 -11.41 -7.52
N VAL A 480 40.93 -10.50 -6.74
CA VAL A 480 40.88 -10.52 -5.26
C VAL A 480 40.50 -9.14 -4.74
N TYR A 481 39.27 -9.01 -4.27
CA TYR A 481 38.76 -7.74 -3.72
C TYR A 481 39.10 -7.52 -2.24
N LEU A 482 39.72 -8.49 -1.57
CA LEU A 482 40.18 -8.32 -0.19
C LEU A 482 41.37 -7.34 -0.14
N PRO A 483 41.35 -6.33 0.76
CA PRO A 483 42.46 -5.39 0.90
C PRO A 483 43.80 -6.09 1.16
N LEU A 484 44.84 -5.69 0.42
CA LEU A 484 46.20 -6.22 0.61
C LEU A 484 46.68 -6.10 2.04
N LYS A 485 46.37 -4.97 2.71
CA LYS A 485 46.72 -4.76 4.12
C LYS A 485 46.11 -5.85 5.02
N TRP A 486 44.86 -6.24 4.79
CA TRP A 486 44.22 -7.29 5.57
C TRP A 486 44.84 -8.66 5.30
N LEU A 487 45.22 -8.93 4.05
CA LEU A 487 45.95 -10.14 3.69
C LEU A 487 47.30 -10.19 4.41
N SER A 488 48.09 -9.11 4.36
CA SER A 488 49.39 -9.06 5.03
C SER A 488 49.28 -9.22 6.54
N ASP A 489 48.27 -8.59 7.17
CA ASP A 489 48.03 -8.69 8.61
C ASP A 489 47.66 -10.13 9.03
N ALA A 490 46.99 -10.87 8.14
CA ALA A 490 46.69 -12.31 8.32
C ALA A 490 47.86 -13.24 7.92
N GLY A 491 48.98 -12.69 7.47
CA GLY A 491 50.12 -13.44 6.94
C GLY A 491 49.78 -14.22 5.66
N LEU A 492 49.01 -13.59 4.77
CA LEU A 492 48.62 -14.08 3.44
C LEU A 492 49.14 -13.13 2.36
N ARG A 493 49.47 -13.70 1.20
CA ARG A 493 49.76 -12.95 -0.02
C ARG A 493 48.55 -12.98 -0.96
N TYR A 494 48.53 -12.05 -1.91
CA TYR A 494 47.55 -12.03 -2.99
C TYR A 494 47.43 -13.39 -3.70
N ASP A 495 48.56 -14.00 -4.05
CA ASP A 495 48.63 -15.31 -4.71
C ASP A 495 48.05 -16.45 -3.88
N ASP A 496 48.11 -16.36 -2.54
CA ASP A 496 47.55 -17.39 -1.66
C ASP A 496 46.02 -17.44 -1.77
N VAL A 497 45.38 -16.29 -2.00
CA VAL A 497 43.92 -16.21 -2.20
C VAL A 497 43.54 -16.85 -3.53
N LEU A 498 44.30 -16.57 -4.59
CA LEU A 498 44.07 -17.14 -5.92
C LEU A 498 44.22 -18.67 -5.93
N GLN A 499 45.27 -19.18 -5.31
CA GLN A 499 45.59 -20.61 -5.33
C GLN A 499 44.74 -21.42 -4.33
N ARG A 500 44.43 -20.84 -3.17
CA ARG A 500 43.74 -21.53 -2.06
C ARG A 500 42.60 -20.68 -1.49
N PRO A 501 41.55 -20.38 -2.27
CA PRO A 501 40.45 -19.48 -1.86
C PRO A 501 39.53 -20.04 -0.76
N SER A 502 39.76 -21.28 -0.30
CA SER A 502 38.98 -21.94 0.76
C SER A 502 39.81 -22.25 2.01
N GLN A 503 41.00 -21.66 2.15
CA GLN A 503 41.83 -21.85 3.32
C GLN A 503 41.22 -21.21 4.58
N ALA A 504 41.46 -21.83 5.74
CA ALA A 504 40.86 -21.40 7.01
C ALA A 504 41.16 -19.93 7.39
N LYS A 505 42.34 -19.41 7.03
CA LYS A 505 42.71 -18.01 7.26
C LYS A 505 41.84 -17.00 6.48
N LEU A 506 41.25 -17.40 5.34
CA LEU A 506 40.34 -16.52 4.61
C LEU A 506 38.97 -16.40 5.29
N GLU A 507 38.59 -17.37 6.14
CA GLU A 507 37.33 -17.30 6.85
C GLU A 507 37.33 -16.21 7.92
N SER A 508 38.47 -15.85 8.52
CA SER A 508 38.54 -14.67 9.40
C SER A 508 38.34 -13.37 8.62
N LEU A 509 38.90 -13.25 7.42
CA LEU A 509 38.71 -12.09 6.55
C LEU A 509 37.29 -12.01 5.99
N ARG A 510 36.67 -13.15 5.66
CA ARG A 510 35.25 -13.23 5.30
C ARG A 510 34.37 -12.75 6.46
N LYS A 511 34.67 -13.17 7.69
CA LYS A 511 33.95 -12.70 8.89
C LYS A 511 34.13 -11.21 9.12
N GLN A 512 35.32 -10.66 8.86
CA GLN A 512 35.58 -9.22 8.91
C GLN A 512 34.74 -8.46 7.87
N LEU A 513 34.75 -8.87 6.59
CA LEU A 513 33.89 -8.28 5.56
C LEU A 513 32.40 -8.31 5.96
N LEU A 514 31.93 -9.45 6.48
CA LEU A 514 30.55 -9.57 6.93
C LEU A 514 30.28 -8.65 8.12
N HIS A 515 31.20 -8.53 9.07
CA HIS A 515 31.06 -7.60 10.19
C HIS A 515 30.90 -6.15 9.68
N ASP A 516 31.77 -5.71 8.78
CA ASP A 516 31.71 -4.37 8.19
C ASP A 516 30.42 -4.15 7.39
N ALA A 517 29.99 -5.16 6.63
CA ALA A 517 28.73 -5.14 5.90
C ALA A 517 27.52 -4.97 6.83
N PHE A 518 27.45 -5.75 7.90
CA PHE A 518 26.37 -5.64 8.88
C PHE A 518 26.45 -4.31 9.63
N SER A 519 27.62 -3.79 9.98
CA SER A 519 27.76 -2.47 10.60
C SER A 519 27.23 -1.35 9.70
N LEU A 520 27.55 -1.37 8.41
CA LEU A 520 27.01 -0.40 7.45
C LEU A 520 25.49 -0.54 7.29
N TYR A 521 24.99 -1.77 7.21
CA TYR A 521 23.55 -2.04 7.17
C TYR A 521 22.84 -1.49 8.42
N GLU A 522 23.32 -1.78 9.62
CA GLU A 522 22.71 -1.34 10.88
C GLU A 522 22.66 0.19 10.99
N THR A 523 23.72 0.88 10.56
CA THR A 523 23.80 2.35 10.60
C THR A 523 22.95 3.06 9.54
N THR A 524 22.47 2.34 8.52
CA THR A 524 21.78 2.94 7.36
C THR A 524 20.36 2.45 7.17
N LYS A 525 19.96 1.31 7.76
CA LYS A 525 18.63 0.71 7.58
C LYS A 525 17.49 1.67 7.91
N ASP A 526 17.65 2.51 8.94
CA ASP A 526 16.63 3.49 9.36
C ASP A 526 16.38 4.59 8.32
N ALA A 527 17.31 4.83 7.39
CA ALA A 527 17.08 5.76 6.29
C ALA A 527 15.98 5.29 5.33
N ILE A 528 15.70 3.98 5.28
CA ILE A 528 14.59 3.41 4.50
C ILE A 528 13.25 3.97 5.01
N GLU A 529 13.11 4.19 6.32
CA GLU A 529 11.87 4.71 6.91
C GLU A 529 11.60 6.19 6.55
N ARG A 530 12.61 6.89 6.04
CA ARG A 530 12.47 8.25 5.52
C ARG A 530 12.05 8.30 4.04
N LEU A 531 12.02 7.16 3.33
CA LEU A 531 11.51 7.10 1.96
C LEU A 531 9.98 7.34 1.92
N PRO A 532 9.41 7.64 0.74
CA PRO A 532 7.97 7.60 0.53
C PRO A 532 7.37 6.26 0.95
N ALA A 533 6.22 6.28 1.64
CA ALA A 533 5.62 5.10 2.27
C ALA A 533 5.42 3.93 1.30
N GLU A 534 5.04 4.23 0.06
CA GLU A 534 4.81 3.26 -1.01
C GLU A 534 6.08 2.47 -1.39
N ALA A 535 7.28 3.01 -1.13
CA ALA A 535 8.56 2.40 -1.50
C ALA A 535 9.29 1.72 -0.31
N ARG A 536 8.94 2.04 0.94
CA ARG A 536 9.63 1.53 2.14
C ARG A 536 9.64 0.01 2.20
N GLY A 537 8.46 -0.60 2.22
CA GLY A 537 8.29 -2.06 2.30
C GLY A 537 9.06 -2.79 1.20
N PRO A 538 8.87 -2.44 -0.08
CA PRO A 538 9.60 -3.05 -1.18
C PRO A 538 11.13 -2.92 -1.09
N ILE A 539 11.64 -1.76 -0.67
CA ILE A 539 13.08 -1.54 -0.48
C ILE A 539 13.61 -2.36 0.70
N ARG A 540 12.89 -2.40 1.84
CA ARG A 540 13.23 -3.29 2.95
C ARG A 540 13.34 -4.74 2.46
N VAL A 541 12.38 -5.23 1.68
CA VAL A 541 12.43 -6.60 1.14
C VAL A 541 13.64 -6.82 0.26
N ALA A 542 13.98 -5.86 -0.61
CA ALA A 542 15.15 -5.98 -1.48
C ALA A 542 16.46 -6.07 -0.68
N VAL A 543 16.62 -5.20 0.32
CA VAL A 543 17.78 -5.20 1.23
C VAL A 543 17.82 -6.48 2.07
N GLU A 544 16.73 -6.82 2.76
CA GLU A 544 16.66 -8.00 3.63
C GLU A 544 16.88 -9.30 2.87
N SER A 545 16.32 -9.42 1.66
CA SER A 545 16.52 -10.60 0.81
C SER A 545 17.99 -10.82 0.45
N TYR A 546 18.79 -9.76 0.43
CA TYR A 546 20.21 -9.81 0.15
C TYR A 546 21.04 -9.98 1.42
N MET A 547 20.74 -9.25 2.50
CA MET A 547 21.37 -9.43 3.81
C MET A 547 21.18 -10.84 4.36
N GLU A 548 20.09 -11.52 3.99
CA GLU A 548 19.86 -12.93 4.32
C GLU A 548 20.95 -13.86 3.77
N ILE A 549 21.58 -13.50 2.65
CA ILE A 549 22.75 -14.21 2.11
C ILE A 549 23.91 -14.09 3.10
N GLY A 550 24.17 -12.87 3.61
CA GLY A 550 25.17 -12.62 4.64
C GLY A 550 24.90 -13.40 5.93
N ARG A 551 23.64 -13.47 6.37
CA ARG A 551 23.24 -14.28 7.54
C ARG A 551 23.50 -15.77 7.33
N VAL A 552 23.26 -16.29 6.12
CA VAL A 552 23.61 -17.68 5.77
C VAL A 552 25.13 -17.90 5.76
N LEU A 553 25.92 -16.95 5.25
CA LEU A 553 27.38 -17.04 5.24
C LEU A 553 28.00 -17.05 6.64
N ARG A 554 27.32 -16.48 7.65
CA ARG A 554 27.76 -16.53 9.06
C ARG A 554 27.51 -17.88 9.75
N GLN A 555 26.77 -18.80 9.13
CA GLN A 555 26.48 -20.12 9.69
C GLN A 555 27.66 -21.08 9.44
N ASP A 556 28.03 -21.90 10.43
CA ASP A 556 29.20 -22.80 10.34
C ASP A 556 29.11 -23.84 9.20
N LYS A 557 27.89 -24.18 8.75
CA LYS A 557 27.63 -25.11 7.64
C LYS A 557 26.53 -24.57 6.73
N PHE A 558 26.88 -23.83 5.68
CA PHE A 558 25.93 -23.38 4.67
C PHE A 558 25.99 -24.19 3.37
N LYS A 559 24.85 -24.30 2.67
CA LYS A 559 24.77 -25.04 1.41
C LYS A 559 25.29 -24.19 0.25
N ILE A 560 26.23 -24.75 -0.49
CA ILE A 560 26.80 -24.16 -1.70
C ILE A 560 26.14 -24.81 -2.93
N LYS A 561 25.73 -23.99 -3.91
CA LYS A 561 25.27 -24.45 -5.22
C LYS A 561 26.01 -23.68 -6.31
N ALA A 562 26.64 -24.40 -7.23
CA ALA A 562 27.50 -23.81 -8.28
C ALA A 562 28.56 -22.86 -7.71
N GLY A 563 29.18 -23.22 -6.58
CA GLY A 563 30.23 -22.42 -5.93
C GLY A 563 29.73 -21.24 -5.08
N ARG A 564 28.42 -20.99 -5.00
CA ARG A 564 27.85 -19.86 -4.22
C ARG A 564 26.93 -20.31 -3.09
N ALA A 565 26.94 -19.59 -1.97
CA ALA A 565 25.96 -19.77 -0.90
C ALA A 565 24.53 -19.45 -1.39
N THR A 566 23.52 -20.23 -0.98
CA THR A 566 22.13 -20.02 -1.42
C THR A 566 21.12 -20.04 -0.29
N VAL A 567 20.15 -19.12 -0.36
CA VAL A 567 19.00 -19.08 0.55
C VAL A 567 17.87 -19.97 -0.01
N PRO A 568 17.25 -20.88 0.77
CA PRO A 568 16.10 -21.68 0.32
C PRO A 568 14.87 -20.83 -0.09
N LYS A 569 14.03 -21.34 -1.00
CA LYS A 569 12.86 -20.59 -1.52
C LYS A 569 11.88 -20.18 -0.41
N LEU A 570 11.53 -21.09 0.50
CA LEU A 570 10.62 -20.80 1.63
C LEU A 570 11.17 -19.71 2.54
N ARG A 571 12.48 -19.76 2.85
CA ARG A 571 13.14 -18.74 3.68
C ARG A 571 13.09 -17.36 3.02
N ARG A 572 13.24 -17.26 1.70
CA ARG A 572 13.08 -15.98 0.97
C ARG A 572 11.65 -15.44 1.01
N ILE A 573 10.67 -16.31 0.83
CA ILE A 573 9.25 -15.92 0.91
C ILE A 573 8.92 -15.44 2.32
N MET A 574 9.41 -16.16 3.33
CA MET A 574 9.22 -15.79 4.73
C MET A 574 9.86 -14.44 5.03
N VAL A 575 11.13 -14.23 4.66
CA VAL A 575 11.81 -12.93 4.81
C VAL A 575 11.01 -11.81 4.13
N ALA A 576 10.63 -11.99 2.86
CA ALA A 576 9.85 -10.97 2.16
C ALA A 576 8.53 -10.65 2.88
N TRP A 577 7.81 -11.67 3.34
CA TRP A 577 6.52 -11.47 4.01
C TRP A 577 6.66 -10.86 5.40
N THR A 578 7.63 -11.29 6.21
CA THR A 578 7.88 -10.70 7.53
C THR A 578 8.34 -9.25 7.43
N THR A 579 9.21 -8.96 6.46
CA THR A 579 9.77 -7.62 6.25
C THR A 579 8.73 -6.62 5.72
N LEU A 580 7.76 -7.06 4.92
CA LEU A 580 6.66 -6.19 4.50
C LEU A 580 5.67 -5.88 5.63
N ASN A 581 5.51 -6.81 6.57
CA ASN A 581 4.60 -6.63 7.71
C ASN A 581 5.16 -5.75 8.84
N LEU A 582 6.40 -5.30 8.72
CA LEU A 582 6.97 -4.34 9.66
C LEU A 582 6.16 -3.03 9.58
N PRO A 583 5.72 -2.46 10.71
CA PRO A 583 4.98 -1.20 10.70
C PRO A 583 5.83 -0.06 10.08
N ASP A 584 5.18 0.98 9.57
CA ASP A 584 5.86 2.10 8.87
C ASP A 584 6.78 2.93 9.76
N ASN A 585 6.75 2.70 11.08
CA ASN A 585 7.63 3.24 12.10
C ASN A 585 8.48 2.16 12.77
N TYR A 586 8.65 1.00 12.12
CA TYR A 586 9.45 -0.08 12.67
C TYR A 586 10.87 0.40 12.91
N THR A 587 11.24 0.39 14.18
CA THR A 587 12.62 0.55 14.63
C THR A 587 12.98 -0.76 15.30
N ASP A 588 14.12 -1.34 14.93
CA ASP A 588 14.54 -2.62 15.49
C ASP A 588 14.80 -2.44 16.99
N GLU A 589 13.88 -2.88 17.85
CA GLU A 589 13.95 -2.66 19.30
C GLU A 589 15.25 -3.19 19.92
N THR A 590 15.89 -4.19 19.28
CA THR A 590 17.15 -4.77 19.76
C THR A 590 18.36 -3.86 19.52
N THR A 591 18.36 -3.06 18.46
CA THR A 591 19.45 -2.12 18.13
C THR A 591 19.12 -0.68 18.50
N PHE A 592 17.84 -0.31 18.42
CA PHE A 592 17.33 1.04 18.69
C PHE A 592 17.62 1.50 20.13
N LEU A 593 17.44 0.59 21.10
CA LEU A 593 17.71 0.90 22.51
C LEU A 593 19.20 1.06 22.80
N ASP A 594 20.07 0.37 22.06
CA ASP A 594 21.53 0.50 22.16
C ASP A 594 22.02 1.86 21.61
N HIS A 595 21.27 2.48 20.70
CA HIS A 595 21.66 3.71 19.98
C HIS A 595 21.01 4.99 20.54
N LEU A 596 20.07 4.88 21.48
CA LEU A 596 19.47 6.02 22.16
C LEU A 596 20.46 6.65 23.15
N GLN A 597 21.24 7.62 22.69
CA GLN A 597 21.71 8.68 23.59
C GLN A 597 20.48 9.37 24.18
N ARG A 598 20.35 9.35 25.51
CA ARG A 598 19.24 9.98 26.24
C ARG A 598 19.05 11.41 25.73
N ASN A 599 17.90 11.67 25.11
CA ASN A 599 17.49 13.01 24.72
C ASN A 599 17.47 13.90 25.99
N PRO A 600 18.37 14.89 26.15
CA PRO A 600 18.46 15.69 27.37
C PRO A 600 17.24 16.59 27.59
N ARG A 601 16.33 16.65 26.61
CA ARG A 601 15.14 17.51 26.59
C ARG A 601 13.82 16.75 26.81
N LEU A 602 13.85 15.45 27.11
CA LEU A 602 12.63 14.73 27.47
C LEU A 602 12.19 15.18 28.87
N GLN A 603 11.17 16.05 28.92
CA GLN A 603 10.44 16.34 30.16
C GLN A 603 9.48 15.16 30.40
N PRO A 604 9.68 14.34 31.45
CA PRO A 604 8.73 13.29 31.78
C PRO A 604 7.40 13.92 32.19
N TYR A 605 6.30 13.47 31.60
CA TYR A 605 4.97 13.87 32.06
C TYR A 605 4.71 13.26 33.44
N GLU A 606 4.38 14.11 34.41
CA GLU A 606 3.97 13.70 35.75
C GLU A 606 2.57 13.05 35.69
N PHE A 607 2.43 11.85 36.27
CA PHE A 607 1.18 11.07 36.27
C PHE A 607 -0.04 11.90 36.70
N TRP A 608 0.14 12.80 37.67
CA TRP A 608 -0.92 13.65 38.20
C TRP A 608 -1.37 14.74 37.23
N SER A 609 -0.49 15.24 36.36
CA SER A 609 -0.86 16.17 35.30
C SER A 609 -1.73 15.48 34.27
N LEU A 610 -1.31 14.28 33.83
CA LEU A 610 -2.09 13.48 32.89
C LEU A 610 -3.46 13.07 33.46
N MET A 611 -3.53 12.77 34.76
CA MET A 611 -4.78 12.47 35.45
C MET A 611 -5.71 13.70 35.51
N ALA A 612 -5.16 14.89 35.75
CA ALA A 612 -5.92 16.14 35.73
C ALA A 612 -6.50 16.41 34.34
N ASP A 613 -5.70 16.25 33.28
CA ASP A 613 -6.14 16.44 31.89
C ASP A 613 -7.21 15.41 31.49
N ALA A 614 -7.04 14.14 31.91
CA ALA A 614 -8.03 13.09 31.68
C ALA A 614 -9.36 13.35 32.41
N THR A 615 -9.34 14.08 33.54
CA THR A 615 -10.55 14.41 34.31
C THR A 615 -11.51 15.27 33.50
N VAL A 616 -11.01 16.16 32.65
CA VAL A 616 -11.84 17.00 31.76
C VAL A 616 -12.62 16.13 30.77
N ILE A 617 -11.95 15.16 30.16
CA ILE A 617 -12.58 14.22 29.20
C ILE A 617 -13.63 13.36 29.91
N VAL A 618 -13.29 12.83 31.09
CA VAL A 618 -14.22 12.03 31.91
C VAL A 618 -15.45 12.84 32.33
N GLN A 619 -15.27 14.12 32.68
CA GLN A 619 -16.37 15.03 33.01
C GLN A 619 -17.32 15.23 31.82
N HIS A 620 -16.79 15.46 30.62
CA HIS A 620 -17.62 15.62 29.42
C HIS A 620 -18.43 14.36 29.12
N LEU A 621 -17.79 13.18 29.18
CA LEU A 621 -18.48 11.91 28.93
C LEU A 621 -19.58 11.64 29.98
N ALA A 622 -19.29 11.89 31.25
CA ALA A 622 -20.26 11.76 32.34
C ALA A 622 -21.46 12.71 32.15
N SER A 623 -21.23 13.95 31.71
CA SER A 623 -22.28 14.94 31.46
C SER A 623 -23.24 14.49 30.34
N VAL A 624 -22.71 13.92 29.26
CA VAL A 624 -23.50 13.35 28.17
C VAL A 624 -24.34 12.16 28.66
N ILE A 625 -23.74 11.26 29.44
CA ILE A 625 -24.44 10.08 29.99
C ILE A 625 -25.58 10.51 30.91
N ILE A 626 -25.35 11.48 31.81
CA ILE A 626 -26.37 12.01 32.72
C ILE A 626 -27.50 12.65 31.93
N PHE A 627 -27.20 13.42 30.87
CA PHE A 627 -28.20 14.00 30.00
C PHE A 627 -29.09 12.92 29.35
N CYS A 628 -28.48 11.90 28.75
CA CYS A 628 -29.21 10.78 28.14
C CYS A 628 -30.08 10.04 29.17
N CYS A 629 -29.57 9.78 30.37
CA CYS A 629 -30.32 9.12 31.44
C CYS A 629 -31.54 9.94 31.91
N CYS A 630 -31.36 11.25 32.13
CA CYS A 630 -32.44 12.16 32.48
C CYS A 630 -33.50 12.23 31.38
N PHE A 631 -33.08 12.28 30.11
CA PHE A 631 -33.98 12.32 28.96
C PHE A 631 -34.81 11.04 28.83
N ILE A 632 -34.18 9.86 28.94
CA ILE A 632 -34.86 8.55 28.92
C ILE A 632 -35.85 8.44 30.09
N ALA A 633 -35.44 8.89 31.29
CA ALA A 633 -36.31 8.85 32.48
C ALA A 633 -37.54 9.77 32.34
N ILE A 634 -37.40 10.92 31.67
CA ILE A 634 -38.51 11.82 31.34
C ILE A 634 -39.46 11.18 30.33
N ILE A 635 -38.94 10.59 29.24
CA ILE A 635 -39.75 9.93 28.20
C ILE A 635 -40.60 8.79 28.78
N HIS A 636 -40.04 7.99 29.69
CA HIS A 636 -40.76 6.89 30.33
C HIS A 636 -41.64 7.34 31.51
N GLY A 637 -41.78 8.65 31.76
CA GLY A 637 -42.62 9.19 32.84
C GLY A 637 -42.12 8.87 34.25
N ARG A 638 -40.86 8.43 34.41
CA ARG A 638 -40.27 8.07 35.71
C ARG A 638 -39.83 9.29 36.52
N VAL A 639 -39.52 10.40 35.84
CA VAL A 639 -39.05 11.65 36.48
C VAL A 639 -39.73 12.84 35.81
N SER A 640 -40.21 13.79 36.62
CA SER A 640 -40.79 15.05 36.12
C SER A 640 -39.69 15.97 35.56
N PRO A 641 -39.87 16.56 34.36
CA PRO A 641 -38.95 17.56 33.83
C PRO A 641 -38.71 18.74 34.79
N VAL A 642 -39.75 19.13 35.54
CA VAL A 642 -39.68 20.22 36.52
C VAL A 642 -38.76 19.84 37.68
N ALA A 643 -38.79 18.58 38.12
CA ALA A 643 -37.91 18.09 39.17
C ALA A 643 -36.44 18.07 38.70
N VAL A 644 -36.17 17.63 37.46
CA VAL A 644 -34.81 17.61 36.90
C VAL A 644 -34.24 19.03 36.84
N VAL A 645 -35.00 19.98 36.30
CA VAL A 645 -34.56 21.39 36.21
C VAL A 645 -34.39 22.00 37.60
N GLY A 646 -35.34 21.77 38.52
CA GLY A 646 -35.27 22.30 39.88
C GLY A 646 -34.03 21.82 40.64
N TRP A 647 -33.76 20.51 40.62
CA TRP A 647 -32.58 19.94 41.26
C TRP A 647 -31.28 20.36 40.57
N ALA A 648 -31.24 20.41 39.23
CA ALA A 648 -30.06 20.87 38.50
C ALA A 648 -29.73 22.34 38.82
N SER A 649 -30.74 23.22 38.86
CA SER A 649 -30.57 24.62 39.26
C SER A 649 -30.09 24.75 40.71
N LEU A 650 -30.66 23.99 41.65
CA LEU A 650 -30.23 24.00 43.05
C LEU A 650 -28.76 23.56 43.19
N CYS A 651 -28.40 22.44 42.56
CA CYS A 651 -27.02 21.93 42.57
C CYS A 651 -26.04 22.92 41.92
N THR A 652 -26.46 23.62 40.86
CA THR A 652 -25.63 24.62 40.18
C THR A 652 -25.36 25.83 41.08
N VAL A 653 -26.39 26.31 41.79
CA VAL A 653 -26.24 27.40 42.76
C VAL A 653 -25.34 26.99 43.93
N LEU A 654 -25.53 25.79 44.48
CA LEU A 654 -24.69 25.24 45.55
C LEU A 654 -23.23 25.08 45.09
N ALA A 655 -23.01 24.52 43.90
CA ALA A 655 -21.68 24.38 43.32
C ALA A 655 -21.00 25.73 43.10
N TRP A 656 -21.75 26.75 42.66
CA TRP A 656 -21.22 28.11 42.50
C TRP A 656 -20.79 28.73 43.83
N PHE A 657 -21.57 28.55 44.91
CA PHE A 657 -21.18 29.01 46.24
C PHE A 657 -19.94 28.29 46.78
N LEU A 658 -19.85 26.97 46.56
CA LEU A 658 -18.69 26.18 46.95
C LEU A 658 -17.43 26.59 46.17
N TRP A 659 -17.56 26.78 44.86
CA TRP A 659 -16.49 27.28 43.99
C TRP A 659 -16.02 28.66 44.43
N ASP A 660 -16.93 29.62 44.65
CA ASP A 660 -16.57 30.97 45.11
C ASP A 660 -15.93 30.95 46.51
N HIS A 661 -16.38 30.05 47.40
CA HIS A 661 -15.73 29.85 48.69
C HIS A 661 -14.29 29.34 48.53
N TRP A 662 -14.09 28.30 47.73
CA TRP A 662 -12.79 27.67 47.51
C TRP A 662 -11.79 28.58 46.80
N MET A 663 -12.18 29.20 45.68
CA MET A 663 -11.38 30.23 45.00
C MET A 663 -11.07 31.41 45.92
N GLY A 664 -11.98 31.73 46.84
CA GLY A 664 -11.77 32.74 47.87
C GLY A 664 -10.68 32.38 48.89
N GLN A 665 -10.42 31.09 49.12
CA GLN A 665 -9.33 30.61 49.97
C GLN A 665 -7.99 30.62 49.21
N GLU A 666 -7.96 30.20 47.95
CA GLU A 666 -6.76 30.25 47.11
C GLU A 666 -6.26 31.68 46.88
N PHE A 667 -7.15 32.63 46.57
CA PHE A 667 -6.75 34.04 46.44
C PHE A 667 -6.18 34.62 47.74
N LYS A 668 -6.66 34.17 48.90
CA LYS A 668 -6.10 34.57 50.20
C LYS A 668 -4.72 33.93 50.44
N ALA A 669 -4.52 32.69 50.03
CA ALA A 669 -3.24 32.00 50.12
C ALA A 669 -2.19 32.67 49.21
N VAL A 670 -2.55 32.97 47.95
CA VAL A 670 -1.68 33.65 46.98
C VAL A 670 -1.36 35.09 47.43
N ALA A 671 -2.33 35.82 48.00
CA ALA A 671 -2.10 37.17 48.54
C ALA A 671 -1.25 37.21 49.82
N SER A 672 -1.04 36.07 50.49
CA SER A 672 -0.23 35.95 51.72
C SER A 672 1.24 35.61 51.46
N VAL A 673 1.63 35.38 50.20
CA VAL A 673 3.03 35.16 49.81
C VAL A 673 3.76 36.52 49.76
N PRO A 674 4.85 36.74 50.53
CA PRO A 674 5.60 37.99 50.49
C PRO A 674 6.23 38.19 49.10
N LEU A 675 5.91 39.30 48.44
CA LEU A 675 6.60 39.71 47.22
C LEU A 675 8.06 40.05 47.55
N THR A 676 9.00 39.35 46.91
CA THR A 676 10.42 39.72 46.85
C THR A 676 10.56 41.17 46.31
N PRO A 677 11.50 41.98 46.82
CA PRO A 677 11.63 43.37 46.38
C PRO A 677 12.09 43.41 44.93
N ALA A 678 11.29 44.01 44.05
CA ALA A 678 11.67 44.29 42.67
C ALA A 678 12.70 45.44 42.62
N PRO A 679 13.58 45.48 41.60
CA PRO A 679 14.58 46.54 41.46
C PRO A 679 13.91 47.88 41.13
N GLU A 680 14.47 48.99 41.65
CA GLU A 680 14.02 50.35 41.38
C GLU A 680 14.00 50.68 39.87
N PRO A 681 12.98 51.40 39.37
CA PRO A 681 12.97 51.86 37.99
C PRO A 681 13.71 53.19 37.87
N GLU A 682 14.77 53.22 37.05
CA GLU A 682 15.26 54.46 36.45
C GLU A 682 14.22 54.96 35.45
N THR A 683 13.52 56.03 35.84
CA THR A 683 12.95 57.14 35.05
C THR A 683 11.63 57.58 35.66
N GLY A 684 11.61 58.83 36.13
CA GLY A 684 10.45 59.44 36.76
C GLY A 684 9.40 59.85 35.74
N GLU A 685 8.33 59.07 35.63
CA GLU A 685 7.04 59.55 35.15
C GLU A 685 5.93 59.11 36.09
N ALA A 686 5.21 60.10 36.62
CA ALA A 686 4.10 59.89 37.55
C ALA A 686 2.87 59.37 36.79
N VAL A 687 2.46 58.13 37.09
CA VAL A 687 1.19 57.55 36.60
C VAL A 687 0.05 58.00 37.52
N PRO A 688 -1.11 58.47 36.99
CA PRO A 688 -2.20 58.98 37.81
C PRO A 688 -2.93 57.85 38.55
N ARG A 689 -3.27 58.08 39.83
CA ARG A 689 -4.18 57.21 40.60
C ARG A 689 -5.60 57.31 40.02
N ALA A 690 -5.97 56.35 39.18
CA ALA A 690 -7.35 56.14 38.79
C ALA A 690 -8.13 55.40 39.90
N SER A 691 -9.35 55.88 40.09
CA SER A 691 -10.41 55.50 41.03
C SER A 691 -10.54 54.01 41.39
N GLN A 692 -10.91 53.77 42.65
CA GLN A 692 -11.34 52.49 43.21
C GLN A 692 -12.48 51.88 42.38
N SER A 693 -12.14 51.12 41.35
CA SER A 693 -13.08 50.25 40.64
C SER A 693 -13.11 48.89 41.32
N LEU A 694 -14.32 48.35 41.52
CA LEU A 694 -14.65 47.04 42.11
C LEU A 694 -13.54 45.99 42.03
N SER A 695 -13.32 45.25 43.13
CA SER A 695 -12.31 44.18 43.17
C SER A 695 -12.48 43.21 41.99
N PRO A 696 -11.40 42.61 41.46
CA PRO A 696 -11.48 41.66 40.34
C PRO A 696 -12.56 40.57 40.55
N ARG A 697 -12.67 40.11 41.81
CA ARG A 697 -13.72 39.17 42.26
C ARG A 697 -15.13 39.72 42.11
N ALA A 698 -15.38 40.98 42.44
CA ALA A 698 -16.68 41.62 42.27
C ALA A 698 -17.05 41.83 40.79
N LYS A 699 -16.06 42.14 39.93
CA LYS A 699 -16.25 42.23 38.47
C LYS A 699 -16.59 40.86 37.86
N GLN A 700 -15.89 39.80 38.28
CA GLN A 700 -16.14 38.45 37.81
C GLN A 700 -17.52 37.93 38.27
N ARG A 701 -17.90 38.14 39.53
CA ARG A 701 -19.25 37.80 40.05
C ARG A 701 -20.36 38.53 39.27
N LEU A 702 -20.16 39.82 38.97
CA LEU A 702 -21.13 40.60 38.20
C LEU A 702 -21.24 40.11 36.75
N ALA A 703 -20.13 39.74 36.12
CA ALA A 703 -20.12 39.17 34.78
C ALA A 703 -20.84 37.81 34.74
N THR A 704 -20.55 36.91 35.68
CA THR A 704 -21.21 35.60 35.79
C THR A 704 -22.72 35.74 36.07
N ALA A 705 -23.11 36.63 36.98
CA ALA A 705 -24.52 36.91 37.27
C ALA A 705 -25.25 37.48 36.04
N LYS A 706 -24.62 38.41 35.31
CA LYS A 706 -25.17 38.99 34.08
C LYS A 706 -25.38 37.92 33.00
N SER A 707 -24.41 37.03 32.79
CA SER A 707 -24.53 35.92 31.83
C SER A 707 -25.60 34.91 32.23
N ALA A 708 -25.70 34.57 33.51
CA ALA A 708 -26.72 33.64 34.02
C ALA A 708 -28.14 34.20 33.83
N VAL A 709 -28.36 35.48 34.12
CA VAL A 709 -29.65 36.15 33.90
C VAL A 709 -30.00 36.20 32.41
N LEU A 710 -29.02 36.49 31.55
CA LEU A 710 -29.23 36.55 30.09
C LEU A 710 -29.63 35.18 29.52
N ILE A 711 -28.93 34.11 29.93
CA ILE A 711 -29.22 32.73 29.49
C ILE A 711 -30.59 32.28 30.00
N TYR A 712 -30.91 32.54 31.27
CA TYR A 712 -32.20 32.16 31.85
C TYR A 712 -33.37 32.92 31.18
N ALA A 713 -33.20 34.20 30.90
CA ALA A 713 -34.19 35.00 30.16
C ALA A 713 -34.37 34.52 28.71
N ALA A 714 -33.27 34.14 28.04
CA ALA A 714 -33.32 33.58 26.68
C ALA A 714 -34.04 32.23 26.64
N LEU A 715 -33.76 31.33 27.60
CA LEU A 715 -34.42 30.03 27.71
C LEU A 715 -35.92 30.17 28.03
N LEU A 716 -36.30 31.12 28.89
CA LEU A 716 -37.71 31.43 29.15
C LEU A 716 -38.41 32.04 27.92
N GLY A 717 -37.72 32.87 27.15
CA GLY A 717 -38.24 33.43 25.89
C GLY A 717 -38.39 32.40 24.77
N LEU A 718 -37.49 31.41 24.70
CA LEU A 718 -37.53 30.32 23.73
C LEU A 718 -38.45 29.16 24.14
N SER A 719 -38.80 29.04 25.42
CA SER A 719 -39.65 27.98 25.97
C SER A 719 -41.00 27.79 25.25
N PRO A 720 -41.76 28.85 24.89
CA PRO A 720 -42.99 28.71 24.11
C PRO A 720 -42.76 28.16 22.69
N ILE A 721 -41.64 28.53 22.07
CA ILE A 721 -41.26 28.09 20.72
C ILE A 721 -40.86 26.62 20.74
N LEU A 722 -40.05 26.21 21.73
CA LEU A 722 -39.68 24.81 21.96
C LEU A 722 -40.89 23.95 22.31
N LYS A 723 -41.82 24.45 23.14
CA LYS A 723 -43.08 23.77 23.48
C LYS A 723 -43.98 23.57 22.25
N SER A 724 -44.03 24.57 21.36
CA SER A 724 -44.74 24.48 20.07
C SER A 724 -44.13 23.42 19.15
N LEU A 725 -42.80 23.41 19.01
CA LEU A 725 -42.06 22.40 18.24
C LEU A 725 -42.29 20.98 18.79
N THR A 726 -42.23 20.75 20.11
CA THR A 726 -42.45 19.42 20.69
C THR A 726 -43.88 18.88 20.57
N ARG A 727 -44.87 19.72 20.27
CA ARG A 727 -46.25 19.26 20.01
C ARG A 727 -46.46 18.75 18.58
N SER A 728 -45.53 19.02 17.65
CA SER A 728 -45.70 18.73 16.22
C SER A 728 -44.48 18.08 15.52
N THR A 729 -43.42 17.69 16.24
CA THR A 729 -42.19 17.18 15.59
C THR A 729 -41.92 15.69 15.85
N THR A 730 -41.59 14.98 14.77
CA THR A 730 -41.06 13.61 14.74
C THR A 730 -39.60 13.58 15.22
N SER A 731 -39.13 12.40 15.64
CA SER A 731 -37.79 12.14 16.19
C SER A 731 -36.63 12.77 15.39
N ASP A 732 -36.80 12.92 14.08
CA ASP A 732 -35.76 13.35 13.14
C ASP A 732 -35.35 14.82 13.35
N SER A 733 -36.28 15.67 13.77
CA SER A 733 -35.98 17.09 14.07
C SER A 733 -35.09 17.24 15.31
N ILE A 734 -35.23 16.33 16.28
CA ILE A 734 -34.43 16.33 17.52
C ILE A 734 -33.00 15.86 17.24
N TRP A 735 -32.83 14.83 16.40
CA TRP A 735 -31.51 14.39 15.93
C TRP A 735 -30.80 15.47 15.13
N ALA A 736 -31.50 16.16 14.23
CA ALA A 736 -30.94 17.26 13.46
C ALA A 736 -30.48 18.43 14.35
N LEU A 737 -31.31 18.83 15.31
CA LEU A 737 -30.98 19.93 16.23
C LEU A 737 -29.80 19.58 17.15
N SER A 738 -29.77 18.35 17.67
CA SER A 738 -28.69 17.87 18.55
C SER A 738 -27.36 17.76 17.81
N THR A 739 -27.40 17.27 16.57
CA THR A 739 -26.22 17.19 15.68
C THR A 739 -25.70 18.58 15.35
N TRP A 740 -26.60 19.53 15.07
CA TRP A 740 -26.22 20.90 14.74
C TRP A 740 -25.59 21.64 15.93
N LEU A 741 -26.16 21.50 17.13
CA LEU A 741 -25.59 22.07 18.35
C LEU A 741 -24.23 21.45 18.71
N LEU A 742 -24.04 20.15 18.48
CA LEU A 742 -22.75 19.48 18.63
C LEU A 742 -21.72 20.03 17.64
N MET A 743 -22.08 20.19 16.36
CA MET A 743 -21.17 20.77 15.37
C MET A 743 -20.80 22.21 15.69
N MET A 744 -21.74 23.04 16.16
CA MET A 744 -21.41 24.39 16.64
C MET A 744 -20.49 24.37 17.86
N ASN A 745 -20.69 23.45 18.81
CA ASN A 745 -19.81 23.33 19.97
C ASN A 745 -18.40 22.92 19.53
N VAL A 746 -18.25 21.94 18.63
CA VAL A 746 -16.94 21.54 18.09
C VAL A 746 -16.25 22.68 17.34
N ALA A 747 -17.01 23.47 16.58
CA ALA A 747 -16.45 24.54 15.75
C ALA A 747 -16.07 25.81 16.53
N PHE A 748 -16.77 26.12 17.62
CA PHE A 748 -16.66 27.41 18.31
C PHE A 748 -16.25 27.32 19.78
N PHE A 749 -16.15 26.13 20.36
CA PHE A 749 -15.60 25.96 21.71
C PHE A 749 -14.07 26.01 21.63
N ASP A 750 -13.47 26.87 22.45
CA ASP A 750 -12.02 26.96 22.56
C ASP A 750 -11.51 25.80 23.42
N TYR A 751 -10.95 24.78 22.76
CA TYR A 751 -10.36 23.62 23.42
C TYR A 751 -8.90 23.85 23.85
N THR A 752 -8.36 25.06 23.72
CA THR A 752 -7.05 25.35 24.28
C THR A 752 -7.15 25.37 25.81
N ALA A 753 -6.49 24.40 26.45
CA ALA A 753 -6.28 24.43 27.89
C ALA A 753 -5.51 25.71 28.22
N GLY A 754 -5.97 26.42 29.25
CA GLY A 754 -5.53 27.76 29.64
C GLY A 754 -4.04 27.98 29.45
N THR A 755 -3.72 28.90 28.54
CA THR A 755 -2.40 29.49 28.35
C THR A 755 -1.98 30.25 29.61
N ASP A 756 -1.32 29.55 30.54
CA ASP A 756 -0.46 30.13 31.58
C ASP A 756 0.80 29.26 31.82
N ALA A 757 1.22 28.49 30.82
CA ALA A 757 2.55 27.89 30.77
C ALA A 757 3.43 28.74 29.84
N HIS A 758 4.08 29.74 30.43
CA HIS A 758 5.13 30.52 29.78
C HIS A 758 6.20 29.59 29.17
N LEU A 759 6.39 29.73 27.86
CA LEU A 759 7.60 29.33 27.12
C LEU A 759 8.48 30.57 26.94
#